data_AF-A0A421JG02-F1
#
_entry.id   AF-A0A421JG02-F1
#
_cell.length_a   1.000
_cell.length_b   1.000
_cell.length_c   1.000
_cell.angle_alpha   90.00
_cell.angle_beta   90.00
_cell.angle_gamma   90.00
#
_symmetry.space_group_name_H-M   'P 1'
#
loop_
_entity.id
_entity.type
_entity.pdbx_description
1 polymer ?
#
loop_
_entity_poly.entity_id
_entity_poly.type
_entity_poly.pdbx_seq_one_letter_code
_entity_poly.pdbx_strand_id
1 'polypeptide(L)'
;MTLKFAAPDSPYVFESTEGVDANDIFCKATPLDPHTLKEAVPLPNSAEPGYSAIYRNKTFPEALKWAFSPQLTTIYELYTNSFKCFSNNPALASREYNYETGESAPEYKSITYSELNKTRSALGAGLMYLLKSNPYKDSARYASHAKIDNHERDYRGYDSNNMSFVATLFSGNRAEWGIADVMTSMLSITNTALYDTLGPTTSQFILASTESPVVITSSDHIESLVKLKAENPQSLGQFIAIVSMDPLDLRGSSPRALKDQGLVAYAKEHNITVHDWNQVRQLGEIFPIDDLPPTTETVYTISFTSGTTGANPKGVILTHKIATSGITFVLSQFPQAPNGRPFLFLPLAHIYERQNFGVVLTAGFCAGFPRLHGTPLTLVEDLKLYKPTHMSNVPRVYSKFEAALRAATVEHPTSALKRSLFQKVIDTKIEKRRQHEVNGDSHLLYDHTVIRKLRASLGYDNMLYTVTGSAPISPSTIEFLQAALGVSLFQGYGLTESYAGITASVSNDSLGSCGAIGITGEIRVRELPEMGYHLDDPNGSSGELMLRGPQIFKSYFKNPEETAKSVSADGWFSTGDVARISKEGRIFIIDRVKNFFKLAQGEYVTPEKVENTYLSGNHLLTQAYVHGDSHRHFLVAVLGVDPQGILSFLAEKSGHSKASLRHKSPQEILEILNKREVRKQLLTVLNAGAYKKKALQGFERIHNIYLEFEPLTVERGVVTPTVKLKRPIAFKFFKKQIEAMYDEGSLLYDQSKISQLTQSISTKSESKDLKGLTLIAAHSHISGLGLDDQLQPKESAQGMVGQLKARKAAGVILKMVQAGRIAGRAVLVAGPPSTGKTAIAMGLSQTLGSEVPFTAISGSEIFSLDISKTESLTQAFRKSIGIRIKEETEIIEGEVVEIQIDRSITGGHKQGKLTIKTTDMETIYELGNKMIEGLTKEKVLAGDVVSIDKASGKISKLGRSFTRARDYDAMGPETKFVQCPEGELQKRKEVVHTVSLHEIDVINSRQQGFLALFSGDTGEIQAEVRDQINTKVAEWKEEGKAEIVPGVLFIDEVHMLDIECFSFINRALEDEFAPIVMMATNRGLSKIRGTNYKAPHGLPMDLLDRSIIIHTAPYSADEINTILSIRATEEEAELAPDALALLTKIGQETSLRYASNLIAVSQQIAVKRRSSTVELTDVKRAYMLFLDSDRSVQYVEEFSSQYLDDNGVAFTEKMETD
;
A
#
# COMPACT_ATOMS: atom_id res chain seq x y z
N MET A 1 52.90 4.29 14.13
CA MET A 1 52.61 2.87 14.39
C MET A 1 52.05 2.26 13.12
N THR A 2 52.46 1.04 12.76
CA THR A 2 51.94 0.34 11.57
C THR A 2 50.79 -0.56 12.01
N LEU A 3 49.60 -0.38 11.44
CA LEU A 3 48.45 -1.28 11.66
C LEU A 3 48.83 -2.71 11.30
N LYS A 4 48.60 -3.66 12.21
CA LYS A 4 48.83 -5.09 12.00
C LYS A 4 47.50 -5.83 12.01
N PHE A 5 47.26 -6.60 10.94
CA PHE A 5 46.14 -7.54 10.88
C PHE A 5 46.24 -8.56 12.00
N ALA A 6 45.10 -8.88 12.61
CA ALA A 6 45.03 -9.95 13.59
C ALA A 6 45.22 -11.33 12.96
N ALA A 7 45.49 -12.33 13.81
CA ALA A 7 45.48 -13.72 13.39
C ALA A 7 44.18 -14.08 12.65
N PRO A 8 44.21 -14.96 11.63
CA PRO A 8 43.04 -15.29 10.82
C PRO A 8 41.81 -15.73 11.63
N ASP A 9 42.02 -16.45 12.74
CA ASP A 9 40.99 -16.95 13.66
C ASP A 9 40.51 -15.94 14.71
N SER A 10 41.15 -14.78 14.82
CA SER A 10 40.76 -13.70 15.74
C SER A 10 39.36 -13.16 15.40
N PRO A 11 38.54 -12.75 16.38
CA PRO A 11 37.27 -12.08 16.11
C PRO A 11 37.43 -10.60 15.71
N TYR A 12 38.67 -10.10 15.62
CA TYR A 12 39.01 -8.70 15.31
C TYR A 12 39.77 -8.58 13.98
N VAL A 13 39.64 -7.44 13.30
CA VAL A 13 40.38 -7.15 12.06
C VAL A 13 41.87 -6.88 12.35
N PHE A 14 42.18 -6.18 13.44
CA PHE A 14 43.51 -5.78 13.87
C PHE A 14 43.79 -6.24 15.31
N GLU A 15 45.05 -6.55 15.64
CA GLU A 15 45.45 -7.06 16.98
C GLU A 15 45.23 -6.03 18.10
N SER A 16 45.61 -4.78 17.84
CA SER A 16 45.37 -3.62 18.70
C SER A 16 45.51 -2.35 17.85
N THR A 17 44.67 -1.37 18.12
CA THR A 17 44.72 -0.05 17.48
C THR A 17 45.01 1.06 18.47
N GLU A 18 45.48 0.71 19.67
CA GLU A 18 45.81 1.69 20.71
C GLU A 18 46.85 2.69 20.21
N GLY A 19 46.53 3.99 20.30
CA GLY A 19 47.39 5.07 19.83
C GLY A 19 47.47 5.23 18.31
N VAL A 20 46.67 4.49 17.53
CA VAL A 20 46.55 4.65 16.08
C VAL A 20 45.45 5.66 15.75
N ASP A 21 45.74 6.57 14.83
CA ASP A 21 44.78 7.58 14.38
C ASP A 21 43.56 6.92 13.71
N ALA A 22 42.35 7.36 14.06
CA ALA A 22 41.10 6.94 13.44
C ALA A 22 41.15 7.08 11.90
N ASN A 23 41.84 8.09 11.37
CA ASN A 23 42.07 8.27 9.94
C ASN A 23 42.91 7.13 9.33
N ASP A 24 43.91 6.63 10.06
CA ASP A 24 44.74 5.51 9.58
C ASP A 24 43.93 4.21 9.56
N ILE A 25 43.06 4.00 10.56
CA ILE A 25 42.19 2.83 10.63
C ILE A 25 41.12 2.91 9.53
N PHE A 26 40.29 3.95 9.56
CA PHE A 26 39.05 3.98 8.79
C PHE A 26 39.26 4.49 7.37
N CYS A 27 40.06 5.54 7.16
CA CYS A 27 40.23 6.13 5.84
C CYS A 27 41.32 5.45 5.00
N LYS A 28 42.34 4.85 5.64
CA LYS A 28 43.49 4.27 4.93
C LYS A 28 43.52 2.75 4.90
N ALA A 29 43.06 2.06 5.96
CA ALA A 29 43.22 0.61 6.08
C ALA A 29 41.93 -0.21 5.82
N THR A 30 40.74 0.40 5.89
CA THR A 30 39.44 -0.26 5.68
C THR A 30 38.73 0.39 4.49
N PRO A 31 39.26 0.22 3.29
CA PRO A 31 38.66 -0.92 2.61
C PRO A 31 39.64 -2.08 2.61
N LEU A 32 39.15 -3.27 2.97
CA LEU A 32 39.92 -4.49 2.74
C LEU A 32 39.98 -4.77 1.23
N ASP A 33 40.82 -5.72 0.80
CA ASP A 33 41.01 -6.02 -0.62
C ASP A 33 39.65 -6.26 -1.33
N PRO A 34 39.23 -5.36 -2.25
CA PRO A 34 37.95 -5.49 -2.94
C PRO A 34 37.82 -6.77 -3.76
N HIS A 35 38.95 -7.39 -4.16
CA HIS A 35 38.95 -8.63 -4.91
C HIS A 35 38.50 -9.84 -4.08
N THR A 36 38.84 -9.89 -2.80
CA THR A 36 38.38 -10.96 -1.89
C THR A 36 37.05 -10.61 -1.25
N LEU A 37 36.80 -9.33 -0.93
CA LEU A 37 35.55 -8.89 -0.31
C LEU A 37 34.30 -9.17 -1.15
N LYS A 38 34.43 -9.15 -2.49
CA LYS A 38 33.31 -9.34 -3.42
C LYS A 38 32.81 -10.78 -3.56
N GLU A 39 33.41 -11.72 -2.82
CA GLU A 39 33.14 -13.16 -2.90
C GLU A 39 32.93 -13.76 -1.51
N ALA A 40 32.16 -14.85 -1.47
CA ALA A 40 32.02 -15.70 -0.29
C ALA A 40 32.35 -17.15 -0.65
N VAL A 41 32.89 -17.90 0.30
CA VAL A 41 33.29 -19.29 0.11
C VAL A 41 32.48 -20.21 1.02
N PRO A 42 32.08 -21.40 0.54
CA PRO A 42 31.42 -22.40 1.37
C PRO A 42 32.43 -23.03 2.34
N LEU A 43 32.04 -23.22 3.59
CA LEU A 43 32.84 -23.90 4.60
C LEU A 43 32.83 -25.42 4.33
N PRO A 44 33.99 -26.09 4.37
CA PRO A 44 34.05 -27.54 4.19
C PRO A 44 33.17 -28.28 5.21
N ASN A 45 32.48 -29.33 4.75
CA ASN A 45 31.66 -30.22 5.59
C ASN A 45 30.55 -29.52 6.41
N SER A 46 30.03 -28.39 5.92
CA SER A 46 29.00 -27.60 6.62
C SER A 46 27.58 -27.71 6.05
N ALA A 47 27.40 -28.46 4.95
CA ALA A 47 26.09 -28.69 4.37
C ALA A 47 25.31 -29.75 5.17
N GLU A 48 24.01 -29.54 5.33
CA GLU A 48 23.10 -30.40 6.09
C GLU A 48 21.87 -30.74 5.26
N PRO A 49 21.16 -31.85 5.51
CA PRO A 49 19.90 -32.15 4.80
C PRO A 49 18.91 -30.98 4.87
N GLY A 50 18.47 -30.50 3.70
CA GLY A 50 17.57 -29.34 3.58
C GLY A 50 18.24 -27.97 3.70
N TYR A 51 19.57 -27.90 3.87
CA TYR A 51 20.33 -26.65 3.97
C TYR A 51 21.58 -26.66 3.09
N SER A 52 21.92 -25.51 2.50
CA SER A 52 23.21 -25.36 1.82
C SER A 52 24.39 -25.45 2.79
N ALA A 53 25.61 -25.51 2.25
CA ALA A 53 26.80 -25.18 3.02
C ALA A 53 26.69 -23.77 3.65
N ILE A 54 27.43 -23.54 4.73
CA ILE A 54 27.59 -22.23 5.35
C ILE A 54 28.59 -21.42 4.52
N TYR A 55 28.25 -20.19 4.16
CA TYR A 55 29.12 -19.29 3.41
C TYR A 55 29.64 -18.16 4.31
N ARG A 56 30.94 -17.88 4.18
CA ARG A 56 31.62 -16.74 4.81
C ARG A 56 32.36 -15.90 3.78
N ASN A 57 32.62 -14.64 4.12
CA ASN A 57 33.40 -13.74 3.25
C ASN A 57 34.79 -14.33 2.98
N LYS A 58 35.22 -14.33 1.71
CA LYS A 58 36.50 -14.92 1.29
C LYS A 58 37.73 -14.23 1.90
N THR A 59 37.59 -13.00 2.38
CA THR A 59 38.67 -12.25 3.04
C THR A 59 39.07 -12.85 4.39
N PHE A 60 38.10 -13.40 5.14
CA PHE A 60 38.31 -14.03 6.45
C PHE A 60 37.42 -15.28 6.61
N PRO A 61 37.70 -16.37 5.88
CA PRO A 61 36.86 -17.57 5.96
C PRO A 61 36.97 -18.28 7.32
N GLU A 62 38.06 -18.11 8.06
CA GLU A 62 38.33 -18.80 9.31
C GLU A 62 37.48 -18.27 10.48
N ALA A 63 37.22 -16.95 10.53
CA ALA A 63 36.50 -16.33 11.64
C ALA A 63 35.70 -15.08 11.23
N LEU A 64 34.56 -14.88 11.90
CA LEU A 64 33.76 -13.66 11.78
C LEU A 64 34.43 -12.50 12.52
N LYS A 65 34.67 -11.40 11.82
CA LYS A 65 35.28 -10.18 12.35
C LYS A 65 34.21 -9.17 12.72
N TRP A 66 33.91 -9.04 14.01
CA TRP A 66 32.78 -8.22 14.47
C TRP A 66 33.17 -6.83 14.95
N ALA A 67 34.45 -6.61 15.20
CA ALA A 67 35.02 -5.32 15.55
C ALA A 67 36.39 -5.14 14.90
N PHE A 68 36.83 -3.89 14.76
CA PHE A 68 38.16 -3.59 14.22
C PHE A 68 39.28 -4.02 15.15
N SER A 69 39.10 -3.83 16.45
CA SER A 69 40.09 -4.15 17.47
C SER A 69 39.40 -4.42 18.81
N PRO A 70 40.09 -5.09 19.76
CA PRO A 70 39.54 -5.32 21.09
C PRO A 70 39.28 -4.04 21.91
N GLN A 71 39.75 -2.87 21.46
CA GLN A 71 39.50 -1.57 22.11
C GLN A 71 38.36 -0.77 21.47
N LEU A 72 37.79 -1.25 20.36
CA LEU A 72 36.76 -0.56 19.56
C LEU A 72 35.52 -1.45 19.43
N THR A 73 34.91 -1.76 20.56
CA THR A 73 33.86 -2.78 20.73
C THR A 73 32.47 -2.22 20.98
N THR A 74 32.37 -0.92 21.23
CA THR A 74 31.11 -0.20 21.43
C THR A 74 31.05 1.07 20.58
N ILE A 75 29.84 1.58 20.32
CA ILE A 75 29.62 2.90 19.71
C ILE A 75 30.35 4.00 20.49
N TYR A 76 30.38 3.89 21.84
CA TYR A 76 31.13 4.82 22.70
C TYR A 76 32.61 4.86 22.34
N GLU A 77 33.24 3.70 22.24
CA GLU A 77 34.67 3.61 21.92
C GLU A 77 34.97 4.08 20.49
N LEU A 78 34.14 3.69 19.52
CA LEU A 78 34.27 4.15 18.12
C LEU A 78 34.18 5.67 18.01
N TYR A 79 33.16 6.28 18.61
CA TYR A 79 33.00 7.73 18.62
C TYR A 79 34.14 8.43 19.38
N THR A 80 34.52 7.92 20.56
CA THR A 80 35.58 8.51 21.40
C THR A 80 36.94 8.48 20.69
N ASN A 81 37.25 7.40 20.00
CA ASN A 81 38.46 7.30 19.19
C ASN A 81 38.47 8.36 18.07
N SER A 82 37.34 8.53 17.40
CA SER A 82 37.17 9.50 16.32
C SER A 82 37.24 10.94 16.82
N PHE A 83 36.60 11.23 17.96
CA PHE A 83 36.65 12.53 18.62
C PHE A 83 38.09 12.92 18.98
N LYS A 84 38.89 12.00 19.52
CA LYS A 84 40.30 12.26 19.84
C LYS A 84 41.11 12.70 18.62
N CYS A 85 40.83 12.13 17.45
CA CYS A 85 41.57 12.42 16.21
C CYS A 85 41.02 13.64 15.45
N PHE A 86 39.71 13.88 15.51
CA PHE A 86 39.00 14.82 14.65
C PHE A 86 38.29 15.94 15.40
N SER A 87 38.67 16.23 16.65
CA SER A 87 38.01 17.21 17.53
C SER A 87 37.66 18.54 16.85
N ASN A 88 38.56 19.08 16.00
CA ASN A 88 38.36 20.36 15.33
C ASN A 88 37.70 20.26 13.95
N ASN A 89 37.43 19.04 13.46
CA ASN A 89 36.79 18.85 12.15
C ASN A 89 35.27 19.07 12.26
N PRO A 90 34.62 19.51 11.17
CA PRO A 90 33.16 19.55 11.09
C PRO A 90 32.53 18.17 11.28
N ALA A 91 31.56 18.07 12.21
CA ALA A 91 30.87 16.83 12.55
C ALA A 91 29.43 16.78 12.00
N LEU A 92 28.64 17.82 12.26
CA LEU A 92 27.24 17.91 11.84
C LEU A 92 27.00 19.25 11.15
N ALA A 93 26.21 19.27 10.08
CA ALA A 93 25.90 20.46 9.32
C ALA A 93 24.39 20.55 9.02
N SER A 94 23.82 21.72 9.29
CA SER A 94 22.41 22.01 9.05
C SER A 94 22.26 23.47 8.64
N ARG A 95 21.06 23.83 8.17
CA ARG A 95 20.68 25.22 7.93
C ARG A 95 19.97 25.73 9.17
N GLU A 96 20.46 26.82 9.75
CA GLU A 96 19.78 27.46 10.89
C GLU A 96 18.36 27.85 10.47
N TYR A 97 17.39 27.53 11.33
CA TYR A 97 15.98 27.83 11.10
C TYR A 97 15.55 29.02 11.94
N ASN A 98 14.98 30.03 11.30
CA ASN A 98 14.40 31.17 11.99
C ASN A 98 12.92 30.88 12.27
N TYR A 99 12.61 30.60 13.53
CA TYR A 99 11.25 30.28 13.98
C TYR A 99 10.29 31.48 14.02
N GLU A 100 10.78 32.71 13.81
CA GLU A 100 9.94 33.92 13.68
C GLU A 100 9.52 34.13 12.23
N THR A 101 10.44 33.97 11.27
CA THR A 101 10.16 34.18 9.84
C THR A 101 9.71 32.91 9.12
N GLY A 102 9.99 31.72 9.68
CA GLY A 102 9.71 30.42 9.08
C GLY A 102 10.71 30.01 7.99
N GLU A 103 11.84 30.72 7.86
CA GLU A 103 12.82 30.52 6.79
C GLU A 103 14.10 29.86 7.29
N SER A 104 14.73 29.05 6.43
CA SER A 104 16.06 28.49 6.67
C SER A 104 17.15 29.39 6.11
N ALA A 105 18.24 29.59 6.86
CA ALA A 105 19.42 30.36 6.44
C ALA A 105 19.95 29.90 5.07
N PRO A 106 20.44 30.78 4.18
CA PRO A 106 20.78 30.42 2.79
C PRO A 106 21.98 29.46 2.65
N GLU A 107 22.71 29.20 3.73
CA GLU A 107 23.93 28.39 3.75
C GLU A 107 23.88 27.32 4.86
N TYR A 108 24.69 26.27 4.68
CA TYR A 108 24.92 25.26 5.71
C TYR A 108 25.99 25.74 6.70
N LYS A 109 25.68 25.67 7.98
CA LYS A 109 26.65 25.84 9.06
C LYS A 109 26.94 24.49 9.69
N SER A 110 28.19 24.27 10.05
CA SER A 110 28.62 23.05 10.71
C SER A 110 29.10 23.33 12.12
N ILE A 111 28.79 22.41 13.03
CA ILE A 111 29.46 22.30 14.32
C ILE A 111 30.59 21.27 14.24
N THR A 112 31.63 21.48 15.02
CA THR A 112 32.80 20.60 15.14
C THR A 112 32.53 19.39 16.03
N TYR A 113 33.40 18.38 15.97
CA TYR A 113 33.34 17.26 16.91
C TYR A 113 33.51 17.70 18.38
N SER A 114 34.28 18.75 18.64
CA SER A 114 34.42 19.38 19.97
C SER A 114 33.11 20.00 20.45
N GLU A 115 32.43 20.75 19.60
CA GLU A 115 31.12 21.34 19.92
C GLU A 115 30.05 20.27 20.09
N LEU A 116 30.05 19.24 19.24
CA LEU A 116 29.20 18.06 19.40
C LEU A 116 29.45 17.37 20.75
N ASN A 117 30.71 17.13 21.11
CA ASN A 117 31.09 16.46 22.36
C ASN A 117 30.69 17.29 23.60
N LYS A 118 30.87 18.61 23.55
CA LYS A 118 30.41 19.50 24.61
C LYS A 118 28.87 19.49 24.73
N THR A 119 28.17 19.59 23.60
CA THR A 119 26.72 19.68 23.54
C THR A 119 26.06 18.40 24.03
N ARG A 120 26.52 17.22 23.59
CA ARG A 120 26.00 15.93 24.07
C ARG A 120 26.17 15.77 25.59
N SER A 121 27.30 16.22 26.14
CA SER A 121 27.63 16.03 27.57
C SER A 121 26.73 16.91 28.43
N ALA A 122 26.59 18.18 28.03
CA ALA A 122 25.66 19.11 28.66
C ALA A 122 24.19 18.65 28.56
N LEU A 123 23.75 18.14 27.41
CA LEU A 123 22.39 17.62 27.27
C LEU A 123 22.14 16.37 28.12
N GLY A 124 23.10 15.44 28.14
CA GLY A 124 22.99 14.21 28.93
C GLY A 124 22.92 14.48 30.42
N ALA A 125 23.81 15.34 30.93
CA ALA A 125 23.81 15.78 32.31
C ALA A 125 22.50 16.52 32.68
N GLY A 126 22.04 17.41 31.80
CA GLY A 126 20.79 18.13 31.99
C GLY A 126 19.56 17.23 31.98
N LEU A 127 19.51 16.24 31.08
CA LEU A 127 18.44 15.25 31.01
C LEU A 127 18.38 14.41 32.30
N MET A 128 19.54 13.91 32.76
CA MET A 128 19.61 13.14 34.00
C MET A 128 19.17 13.97 35.21
N TYR A 129 19.61 15.22 35.30
CA TYR A 129 19.17 16.15 36.35
C TYR A 129 17.65 16.31 36.32
N LEU A 130 17.08 16.66 35.16
CA LEU A 130 15.65 16.89 34.99
C LEU A 130 14.80 15.69 35.38
N LEU A 131 15.21 14.48 34.99
CA LEU A 131 14.49 13.26 35.31
C LEU A 131 14.61 12.89 36.79
N LYS A 132 15.80 13.02 37.38
CA LYS A 132 16.02 12.75 38.82
C LYS A 132 15.21 13.71 39.69
N SER A 133 15.11 14.99 39.31
CA SER A 133 14.36 16.01 40.05
C SER A 133 12.91 16.16 39.61
N ASN A 134 12.39 15.30 38.72
CA ASN A 134 11.05 15.47 38.15
C ASN A 134 9.96 15.30 39.23
N PRO A 135 9.02 16.24 39.40
CA PRO A 135 8.00 16.20 40.45
C PRO A 135 6.97 15.08 40.27
N TYR A 136 6.85 14.52 39.06
CA TYR A 136 5.92 13.45 38.73
C TYR A 136 6.56 12.05 38.76
N LYS A 137 7.85 11.96 39.08
CA LYS A 137 8.57 10.69 39.20
C LYS A 137 8.12 9.92 40.44
N ASP A 138 7.51 8.77 40.21
CA ASP A 138 7.12 7.80 41.25
C ASP A 138 7.89 6.49 41.07
N SER A 139 9.03 6.37 41.76
CA SER A 139 9.92 5.20 41.69
C SER A 139 9.40 4.00 42.49
N ALA A 140 8.42 4.19 43.39
CA ALA A 140 7.78 3.10 44.12
C ALA A 140 6.77 2.38 43.23
N ARG A 141 6.09 3.13 42.35
CA ARG A 141 5.08 2.58 41.44
C ARG A 141 5.63 2.07 40.12
N TYR A 142 6.62 2.76 39.54
CA TYR A 142 7.08 2.47 38.18
C TYR A 142 8.56 2.05 38.14
N ALA A 143 8.81 0.87 37.56
CA ALA A 143 10.17 0.34 37.42
C ALA A 143 11.07 1.23 36.55
N SER A 144 10.52 1.84 35.49
CA SER A 144 11.27 2.77 34.63
C SER A 144 11.74 4.02 35.39
N HIS A 145 10.99 4.49 36.38
CA HIS A 145 11.40 5.60 37.26
C HIS A 145 12.49 5.18 38.25
N ALA A 146 12.37 3.99 38.85
CA ALA A 146 13.42 3.45 39.71
C ALA A 146 14.76 3.27 38.95
N LYS A 147 14.71 2.94 37.65
CA LYS A 147 15.91 2.87 36.79
C LYS A 147 16.59 4.22 36.60
N ILE A 148 15.86 5.34 36.58
CA ILE A 148 16.44 6.69 36.52
C ILE A 148 17.30 6.94 37.77
N ASP A 149 16.78 6.60 38.96
CA ASP A 149 17.47 6.84 40.23
C ASP A 149 18.73 5.99 40.37
N ASN A 150 18.66 4.74 39.92
CA ASN A 150 19.74 3.77 40.06
C ASN A 150 20.74 3.77 38.88
N HIS A 151 20.52 4.59 37.86
CA HIS A 151 21.22 4.52 36.57
C HIS A 151 22.75 4.57 36.70
N GLU A 152 23.28 5.55 37.43
CA GLU A 152 24.73 5.74 37.63
C GLU A 152 25.38 4.57 38.39
N ARG A 153 24.61 3.83 39.19
CA ARG A 153 25.07 2.65 39.91
C ARG A 153 25.05 1.41 39.00
N ASP A 154 23.99 1.25 38.21
CA ASP A 154 23.66 -0.02 37.56
C ASP A 154 24.13 -0.11 36.10
N TYR A 155 24.57 1.00 35.48
CA TYR A 155 24.83 1.08 34.03
C TYR A 155 25.72 -0.02 33.45
N ARG A 156 26.73 -0.48 34.22
CA ARG A 156 27.65 -1.55 33.77
C ARG A 156 27.00 -2.93 33.71
N GLY A 157 25.90 -3.13 34.44
CA GLY A 157 25.17 -4.39 34.48
C GLY A 157 24.04 -4.48 33.46
N TYR A 158 23.85 -3.45 32.61
CA TYR A 158 22.76 -3.47 31.65
C TYR A 158 23.01 -4.39 30.46
N ASP A 159 22.00 -5.18 30.14
CA ASP A 159 21.96 -6.11 29.02
C ASP A 159 20.54 -6.20 28.41
N SER A 160 20.27 -7.20 27.57
CA SER A 160 18.95 -7.40 26.94
C SER A 160 17.82 -7.75 27.92
N ASN A 161 18.14 -8.27 29.11
CA ASN A 161 17.16 -8.67 30.13
C ASN A 161 16.95 -7.56 31.18
N ASN A 162 18.02 -6.80 31.47
CA ASN A 162 18.01 -5.69 32.40
C ASN A 162 18.51 -4.42 31.71
N MET A 163 17.63 -3.74 30.97
CA MET A 163 17.98 -2.50 30.27
C MET A 163 17.90 -1.27 31.18
N SER A 164 18.50 -0.17 30.75
CA SER A 164 18.22 1.19 31.27
C SER A 164 16.73 1.55 31.15
N PHE A 165 16.33 2.68 31.75
CA PHE A 165 15.11 3.37 31.31
C PHE A 165 15.23 3.77 29.83
N VAL A 166 14.09 3.87 29.13
CA VAL A 166 14.07 4.09 27.68
C VAL A 166 13.76 5.54 27.32
N ALA A 167 14.70 6.21 26.66
CA ALA A 167 14.46 7.53 26.07
C ALA A 167 13.85 7.39 24.67
N THR A 168 12.73 8.05 24.40
CA THR A 168 12.06 7.98 23.09
C THR A 168 12.40 9.21 22.25
N LEU A 169 12.80 9.02 21.00
CA LEU A 169 13.05 10.10 20.04
C LEU A 169 11.87 10.20 19.06
N PHE A 170 11.32 11.41 18.84
CA PHE A 170 10.22 11.63 17.91
C PHE A 170 10.39 12.93 17.12
N SER A 171 10.98 12.86 15.93
CA SER A 171 11.09 14.02 15.04
C SER A 171 11.51 13.56 13.64
N GLY A 172 11.32 14.43 12.65
CA GLY A 172 12.00 14.31 11.35
C GLY A 172 13.53 14.43 11.47
N ASN A 173 14.23 14.22 10.35
CA ASN A 173 15.69 14.25 10.34
C ASN A 173 16.26 15.63 10.66
N ARG A 174 17.10 15.70 11.70
CA ARG A 174 17.82 16.91 12.11
C ARG A 174 19.04 16.59 12.96
N ALA A 175 19.92 17.57 13.14
CA ALA A 175 21.15 17.42 13.90
C ALA A 175 20.89 17.07 15.37
N GLU A 176 19.87 17.67 15.99
CA GLU A 176 19.46 17.45 17.38
C GLU A 176 19.07 15.99 17.63
N TRP A 177 18.42 15.34 16.65
CA TRP A 177 18.13 13.91 16.73
C TRP A 177 19.42 13.11 16.84
N GLY A 178 20.40 13.38 15.96
CA GLY A 178 21.71 12.73 15.99
C GLY A 178 22.47 12.98 17.29
N ILE A 179 22.42 14.21 17.82
CA ILE A 179 23.05 14.55 19.10
C ILE A 179 22.41 13.76 20.26
N ALA A 180 21.07 13.64 20.28
CA ALA A 180 20.37 12.86 21.30
C ALA A 180 20.72 11.36 21.23
N ASP A 181 20.89 10.82 20.03
CA ASP A 181 21.32 9.43 19.83
C ASP A 181 22.75 9.17 20.34
N VAL A 182 23.67 10.09 20.05
CA VAL A 182 25.03 10.03 20.61
C VAL A 182 24.98 10.17 22.13
N MET A 183 24.27 11.17 22.66
CA MET A 183 24.11 11.41 24.10
C MET A 183 23.63 10.16 24.84
N THR A 184 22.54 9.52 24.38
CA THR A 184 22.00 8.31 25.02
C THR A 184 23.03 7.17 25.02
N SER A 185 23.77 6.98 23.92
CA SER A 185 24.84 5.98 23.81
C SER A 185 25.97 6.21 24.82
N MET A 186 26.37 7.46 25.05
CA MET A 186 27.46 7.77 25.98
C MET A 186 27.08 7.62 27.46
N LEU A 187 25.77 7.60 27.74
CA LEU A 187 25.24 7.42 29.08
C LEU A 187 24.70 6.01 29.31
N SER A 188 24.89 5.05 28.40
CA SER A 188 24.28 3.71 28.49
C SER A 188 22.74 3.75 28.61
N ILE A 189 22.10 4.78 28.06
CA ILE A 189 20.64 4.90 28.03
C ILE A 189 20.13 4.21 26.78
N THR A 190 19.29 3.20 26.94
CA THR A 190 18.58 2.57 25.83
C THR A 190 17.60 3.57 25.22
N ASN A 191 17.56 3.66 23.89
CA ASN A 191 16.59 4.52 23.22
C ASN A 191 15.68 3.76 22.23
N THR A 192 14.57 4.39 21.87
CA THR A 192 13.66 3.94 20.80
C THR A 192 13.21 5.16 20.00
N ALA A 193 12.56 4.94 18.85
CA ALA A 193 12.07 6.03 18.01
C ALA A 193 10.61 5.83 17.58
N LEU A 194 9.89 6.95 17.49
CA LEU A 194 8.57 7.04 16.87
C LEU A 194 8.68 7.63 15.45
N TYR A 195 7.65 7.43 14.64
CA TYR A 195 7.55 7.98 13.30
C TYR A 195 6.22 8.70 13.13
N ASP A 196 6.20 9.78 12.35
CA ASP A 196 4.98 10.54 12.02
C ASP A 196 3.89 9.68 11.36
N THR A 197 4.31 8.60 10.73
CA THR A 197 3.52 7.74 9.87
C THR A 197 3.00 6.48 10.55
N LEU A 198 3.37 6.22 11.82
CA LEU A 198 2.88 5.06 12.58
C LEU A 198 1.49 5.28 13.19
N GLY A 199 1.06 6.53 13.30
CA GLY A 199 -0.22 6.92 13.92
C GLY A 199 -0.23 6.81 15.45
N PRO A 200 -1.23 7.42 16.12
CA PRO A 200 -1.27 7.57 17.57
C PRO A 200 -1.38 6.24 18.33
N THR A 201 -2.13 5.25 17.81
CA THR A 201 -2.27 3.93 18.43
C THR A 201 -0.94 3.19 18.54
N THR A 202 -0.13 3.24 17.49
CA THR A 202 1.18 2.61 17.49
C THR A 202 2.15 3.35 18.41
N SER A 203 2.11 4.69 18.42
CA SER A 203 2.90 5.50 19.35
C SER A 203 2.55 5.18 20.80
N GLN A 204 1.27 5.04 21.12
CA GLN A 204 0.82 4.61 22.45
C GLN A 204 1.38 3.23 22.80
N PHE A 205 1.24 2.25 21.90
CA PHE A 205 1.75 0.90 22.13
C PHE A 205 3.25 0.90 22.42
N ILE A 206 4.05 1.63 21.61
CA ILE A 206 5.49 1.72 21.81
C ILE A 206 5.79 2.34 23.17
N LEU A 207 5.26 3.54 23.45
CA LEU A 207 5.53 4.26 24.71
C LEU A 207 5.11 3.44 25.95
N ALA A 208 3.96 2.77 25.90
CA ALA A 208 3.48 1.92 26.98
C ALA A 208 4.35 0.66 27.14
N SER A 209 4.74 0.02 26.03
CA SER A 209 5.55 -1.21 26.06
C SER A 209 6.97 -0.96 26.58
N THR A 210 7.57 0.18 26.22
CA THR A 210 8.92 0.58 26.66
C THR A 210 8.89 1.34 27.99
N GLU A 211 7.71 1.65 28.52
CA GLU A 211 7.51 2.38 29.77
C GLU A 211 8.31 3.71 29.79
N SER A 212 8.35 4.38 28.63
CA SER A 212 9.26 5.50 28.38
C SER A 212 8.95 6.70 29.28
N PRO A 213 9.88 7.12 30.16
CA PRO A 213 9.64 8.29 31.01
C PRO A 213 9.80 9.62 30.29
N VAL A 214 10.54 9.63 29.18
CA VAL A 214 10.87 10.85 28.45
C VAL A 214 10.74 10.68 26.95
N VAL A 215 10.22 11.72 26.29
CA VAL A 215 10.20 11.86 24.83
C VAL A 215 10.97 13.12 24.44
N ILE A 216 12.00 12.97 23.61
CA ILE A 216 12.77 14.07 22.99
C ILE A 216 12.22 14.26 21.58
N THR A 217 11.63 15.42 21.30
CA THR A 217 10.74 15.60 20.15
C THR A 217 10.83 16.99 19.53
N SER A 218 10.46 17.15 18.26
CA SER A 218 10.13 18.48 17.74
C SER A 218 8.82 19.00 18.37
N SER A 219 8.72 20.33 18.40
CA SER A 219 7.66 21.09 19.06
C SER A 219 6.26 20.82 18.52
N ASP A 220 6.15 20.43 17.25
CA ASP A 220 4.91 20.10 16.56
C ASP A 220 4.24 18.81 17.06
N HIS A 221 4.97 17.92 17.74
CA HIS A 221 4.40 16.71 18.34
C HIS A 221 4.06 16.84 19.83
N ILE A 222 4.37 17.97 20.49
CA ILE A 222 4.15 18.13 21.93
C ILE A 222 2.67 17.97 22.28
N GLU A 223 1.80 18.68 21.56
CA GLU A 223 0.36 18.64 21.80
C GLU A 223 -0.23 17.23 21.65
N SER A 224 0.17 16.52 20.59
CA SER A 224 -0.32 15.17 20.31
C SER A 224 0.15 14.17 21.37
N LEU A 225 1.37 14.30 21.88
CA LEU A 225 1.89 13.47 22.97
C LEU A 225 1.17 13.73 24.30
N VAL A 226 0.89 14.99 24.64
CA VAL A 226 0.15 15.33 25.86
C VAL A 226 -1.27 14.80 25.76
N LYS A 227 -1.95 15.00 24.63
CA LYS A 227 -3.28 14.45 24.35
C LYS A 227 -3.29 12.92 24.45
N LEU A 228 -2.28 12.26 23.90
CA LEU A 228 -2.17 10.80 23.96
C LEU A 228 -2.11 10.29 25.41
N LYS A 229 -1.35 10.98 26.28
CA LYS A 229 -1.32 10.67 27.72
C LYS A 229 -2.66 10.99 28.40
N ALA A 230 -3.28 12.11 28.05
CA ALA A 230 -4.58 12.52 28.60
C ALA A 230 -5.68 11.47 28.33
N GLU A 231 -5.69 10.89 27.12
CA GLU A 231 -6.61 9.83 26.72
C GLU A 231 -6.24 8.46 27.33
N ASN A 232 -4.97 8.24 27.68
CA ASN A 232 -4.44 6.95 28.14
C ASN A 232 -3.66 7.05 29.46
N PRO A 233 -4.22 7.61 30.54
CA PRO A 233 -3.48 7.98 31.75
C PRO A 233 -2.96 6.77 32.54
N GLN A 234 -3.60 5.61 32.42
CA GLN A 234 -3.17 4.39 33.12
C GLN A 234 -1.97 3.72 32.43
N SER A 235 -1.97 3.63 31.09
CA SER A 235 -0.91 2.95 30.33
C SER A 235 0.30 3.84 30.05
N LEU A 236 0.14 5.17 30.11
CA LEU A 236 1.21 6.15 29.93
C LEU A 236 1.56 6.91 31.22
N GLY A 237 1.29 6.33 32.39
CA GLY A 237 1.57 6.96 33.68
C GLY A 237 3.07 7.18 33.96
N GLN A 238 3.93 6.42 33.30
CA GLN A 238 5.40 6.55 33.35
C GLN A 238 5.91 7.76 32.56
N PHE A 239 5.16 8.25 31.57
CA PHE A 239 5.60 9.33 30.70
C PHE A 239 5.50 10.69 31.41
N ILE A 240 6.61 11.22 31.90
CA ILE A 240 6.65 12.37 32.81
C ILE A 240 7.40 13.61 32.27
N ALA A 241 8.12 13.47 31.16
CA ALA A 241 8.94 14.56 30.63
C ALA A 241 8.94 14.63 29.10
N ILE A 242 8.91 15.84 28.56
CA ILE A 242 9.15 16.16 27.15
C ILE A 242 10.35 17.10 27.05
N VAL A 243 11.27 16.79 26.13
CA VAL A 243 12.34 17.69 25.73
C VAL A 243 12.10 18.12 24.29
N SER A 244 11.78 19.40 24.09
CA SER A 244 11.60 20.00 22.77
C SER A 244 12.96 20.24 22.11
N MET A 245 13.18 19.71 20.91
CA MET A 245 14.33 20.01 20.06
C MET A 245 14.27 21.44 19.51
N ASP A 246 13.08 22.04 19.48
CA ASP A 246 12.88 23.44 19.09
C ASP A 246 12.86 24.36 20.31
N PRO A 247 13.34 25.61 20.20
CA PRO A 247 13.20 26.59 21.26
C PRO A 247 11.72 26.92 21.53
N LEU A 248 11.36 27.10 22.80
CA LEU A 248 10.02 27.49 23.23
C LEU A 248 10.03 28.95 23.72
N ASP A 249 9.06 29.76 23.30
CA ASP A 249 8.92 31.13 23.79
C ASP A 249 7.97 31.18 24.99
N LEU A 250 8.53 31.26 26.20
CA LEU A 250 7.76 31.26 27.46
C LEU A 250 7.65 32.64 28.11
N ARG A 251 8.17 33.70 27.48
CA ARG A 251 8.30 35.03 28.12
C ARG A 251 7.63 36.17 27.34
N GLY A 252 7.29 35.95 26.07
CA GLY A 252 6.64 36.95 25.23
C GLY A 252 5.11 36.96 25.29
N SER A 253 4.52 37.91 24.56
CA SER A 253 3.09 38.00 24.26
C SER A 253 2.78 37.75 22.78
N SER A 254 3.74 37.23 22.02
CA SER A 254 3.55 36.87 20.61
C SER A 254 2.56 35.71 20.47
N PRO A 255 1.90 35.51 19.31
CA PRO A 255 1.03 34.35 19.10
C PRO A 255 1.74 33.01 19.37
N ARG A 256 3.02 32.93 19.02
CA ARG A 256 3.86 31.77 19.33
C ARG A 256 4.08 31.63 20.84
N ALA A 257 4.39 32.72 21.54
CA ALA A 257 4.60 32.66 22.98
C ALA A 257 3.35 32.20 23.74
N LEU A 258 2.17 32.71 23.35
CA LEU A 258 0.90 32.30 23.94
C LEU A 258 0.60 30.82 23.66
N LYS A 259 0.91 30.34 22.45
CA LYS A 259 0.79 28.92 22.09
C LYS A 259 1.71 28.05 22.94
N ASP A 260 3.00 28.39 23.01
CA ASP A 260 4.01 27.62 23.74
C ASP A 260 3.70 27.59 25.25
N GLN A 261 3.26 28.72 25.83
CA GLN A 261 2.78 28.78 27.23
C GLN A 261 1.56 27.88 27.46
N GLY A 262 0.59 27.90 26.54
CA GLY A 262 -0.58 27.02 26.60
C GLY A 262 -0.21 25.54 26.53
N LEU A 263 0.73 25.17 25.64
CA LEU A 263 1.23 23.79 25.53
C LEU A 263 1.91 23.32 26.81
N VAL A 264 2.77 24.16 27.41
CA VAL A 264 3.44 23.83 28.69
C VAL A 264 2.44 23.71 29.83
N ALA A 265 1.43 24.59 29.88
CA ALA A 265 0.36 24.51 30.88
C ALA A 265 -0.45 23.21 30.74
N TYR A 266 -0.86 22.88 29.50
CA TYR A 266 -1.60 21.65 29.21
C TYR A 266 -0.80 20.39 29.57
N ALA A 267 0.50 20.37 29.26
CA ALA A 267 1.39 19.29 29.66
C ALA A 267 1.45 19.12 31.20
N LYS A 268 1.52 20.25 31.92
CA LYS A 268 1.56 20.27 33.39
C LYS A 268 0.27 19.73 34.02
N GLU A 269 -0.89 20.04 33.46
CA GLU A 269 -2.19 19.50 33.88
C GLU A 269 -2.24 17.97 33.78
N HIS A 270 -1.51 17.41 32.82
CA HIS A 270 -1.37 15.97 32.60
C HIS A 270 -0.07 15.37 33.17
N ASN A 271 0.53 16.02 34.17
CA ASN A 271 1.72 15.54 34.88
C ASN A 271 2.93 15.29 33.95
N ILE A 272 3.17 16.19 33.00
CA ILE A 272 4.35 16.19 32.13
C ILE A 272 5.10 17.52 32.32
N THR A 273 6.42 17.45 32.56
CA THR A 273 7.30 18.62 32.47
C THR A 273 7.79 18.82 31.03
N VAL A 274 7.80 20.05 30.53
CA VAL A 274 8.28 20.38 29.18
C VAL A 274 9.46 21.34 29.29
N HIS A 275 10.57 20.99 28.64
CA HIS A 275 11.77 21.81 28.56
C HIS A 275 12.27 21.89 27.12
N ASP A 276 12.81 23.03 26.71
CA ASP A 276 13.48 23.13 25.41
C ASP A 276 14.95 22.69 25.47
N TRP A 277 15.51 22.42 24.29
CA TRP A 277 16.88 21.95 24.09
C TRP A 277 17.93 22.80 24.81
N ASN A 278 17.79 24.12 24.79
CA ASN A 278 18.76 25.03 25.39
C ASN A 278 18.66 25.05 26.91
N GLN A 279 17.44 24.97 27.45
CA GLN A 279 17.22 24.84 28.90
C GLN A 279 17.88 23.57 29.44
N VAL A 280 17.67 22.42 28.77
CA VAL A 280 18.30 21.15 29.17
C VAL A 280 19.82 21.26 29.10
N ARG A 281 20.36 21.81 28.00
CA ARG A 281 21.81 22.01 27.82
C ARG A 281 22.41 22.87 28.93
N GLN A 282 21.79 24.00 29.27
CA GLN A 282 22.27 24.90 30.32
C GLN A 282 22.25 24.22 31.70
N LEU A 283 21.23 23.43 32.01
CA LEU A 283 21.17 22.68 33.27
C LEU A 283 22.36 21.73 33.41
N GLY A 284 22.73 21.01 32.34
CA GLY A 284 23.89 20.12 32.43
C GLY A 284 25.25 20.83 32.37
N GLU A 285 25.32 22.06 31.87
CA GLU A 285 26.52 22.91 32.06
C GLU A 285 26.70 23.32 33.52
N ILE A 286 25.60 23.48 34.28
CA ILE A 286 25.61 23.80 35.71
C ILE A 286 25.85 22.53 36.56
N PHE A 287 25.25 21.41 36.17
CA PHE A 287 25.30 20.14 36.90
C PHE A 287 25.92 19.02 36.03
N PRO A 288 27.23 19.09 35.72
CA PRO A 288 27.87 18.11 34.85
C PRO A 288 27.94 16.72 35.51
N ILE A 289 27.89 15.69 34.68
CA ILE A 289 28.17 14.29 35.06
C ILE A 289 29.22 13.70 34.13
N ASP A 290 29.95 12.69 34.60
CA ASP A 290 30.87 11.92 33.77
C ASP A 290 30.12 11.00 32.79
N ASP A 291 30.76 10.65 31.67
CA ASP A 291 30.25 9.65 30.75
C ASP A 291 30.08 8.30 31.46
N LEU A 292 29.02 7.56 31.12
CA LEU A 292 28.71 6.23 31.66
C LEU A 292 28.85 5.21 30.52
N PRO A 293 30.07 4.75 30.21
CA PRO A 293 30.34 3.99 29.01
C PRO A 293 29.64 2.62 29.02
N PRO A 294 28.99 2.23 27.90
CA PRO A 294 28.26 0.98 27.79
C PRO A 294 29.20 -0.23 27.69
N THR A 295 28.66 -1.41 27.96
CA THR A 295 29.31 -2.68 27.61
C THR A 295 28.82 -3.18 26.25
N THR A 296 29.44 -4.24 25.72
CA THR A 296 29.02 -4.86 24.45
C THR A 296 27.60 -5.43 24.50
N GLU A 297 27.14 -5.88 25.67
CA GLU A 297 25.80 -6.45 25.85
C GLU A 297 24.74 -5.40 26.17
N THR A 298 25.14 -4.18 26.52
CA THR A 298 24.21 -3.07 26.77
C THR A 298 23.36 -2.80 25.52
N VAL A 299 22.05 -2.64 25.71
CA VAL A 299 21.11 -2.36 24.62
C VAL A 299 21.26 -0.90 24.19
N TYR A 300 21.73 -0.73 22.95
CA TYR A 300 21.85 0.58 22.31
C TYR A 300 20.45 1.10 21.93
N THR A 301 19.66 0.28 21.22
CA THR A 301 18.33 0.69 20.80
C THR A 301 17.34 -0.45 20.63
N ILE A 302 16.06 -0.14 20.81
CA ILE A 302 14.94 -0.99 20.42
C ILE A 302 14.35 -0.40 19.14
N SER A 303 14.40 -1.14 18.04
CA SER A 303 13.86 -0.67 16.75
C SER A 303 12.57 -1.41 16.43
N PHE A 304 11.45 -0.69 16.42
CA PHE A 304 10.14 -1.25 16.13
C PHE A 304 9.91 -1.39 14.62
N THR A 305 9.54 -2.60 14.17
CA THR A 305 9.21 -2.89 12.78
C THR A 305 7.70 -3.12 12.63
N SER A 306 7.08 -2.40 11.70
CA SER A 306 5.70 -2.70 11.28
C SER A 306 5.73 -3.90 10.33
N GLY A 307 5.25 -5.05 10.78
CA GLY A 307 5.08 -6.21 9.90
C GLY A 307 4.05 -5.93 8.79
N THR A 308 4.11 -6.69 7.69
CA THR A 308 3.14 -6.63 6.58
C THR A 308 1.74 -7.13 6.94
N THR A 309 1.56 -7.64 8.17
CA THR A 309 0.38 -8.37 8.64
C THR A 309 -0.63 -7.54 9.45
N GLY A 310 -0.40 -6.23 9.65
CA GLY A 310 -1.35 -5.37 10.38
C GLY A 310 -1.40 -5.58 11.90
N ALA A 311 -0.52 -6.40 12.48
CA ALA A 311 -0.38 -6.60 13.93
C ALA A 311 0.49 -5.50 14.59
N ASN A 312 0.47 -5.43 15.94
CA ASN A 312 1.35 -4.55 16.72
C ASN A 312 2.82 -4.68 16.29
N PRO A 313 3.58 -3.57 16.21
CA PRO A 313 4.96 -3.60 15.74
C PRO A 313 5.87 -4.42 16.66
N LYS A 314 6.85 -5.10 16.07
CA LYS A 314 7.81 -5.93 16.82
C LYS A 314 9.05 -5.10 17.17
N GLY A 315 9.41 -5.02 18.44
CA GLY A 315 10.64 -4.33 18.87
C GLY A 315 11.86 -5.23 18.71
N VAL A 316 12.81 -4.89 17.84
CA VAL A 316 14.09 -5.61 17.70
C VAL A 316 15.09 -5.05 18.71
N ILE A 317 15.63 -5.91 19.57
CA ILE A 317 16.67 -5.51 20.55
C ILE A 317 18.04 -5.49 19.86
N LEU A 318 18.70 -4.33 19.86
CA LEU A 318 20.00 -4.12 19.23
C LEU A 318 21.01 -3.63 20.28
N THR A 319 22.03 -4.45 20.56
CA THR A 319 23.09 -4.14 21.53
C THR A 319 24.22 -3.35 20.90
N HIS A 320 25.11 -2.78 21.73
CA HIS A 320 26.32 -2.11 21.25
C HIS A 320 27.21 -3.05 20.42
N LYS A 321 27.28 -4.35 20.74
CA LYS A 321 27.99 -5.34 19.94
C LYS A 321 27.42 -5.48 18.53
N ILE A 322 26.09 -5.57 18.43
CA ILE A 322 25.37 -5.68 17.16
C ILE A 322 25.61 -4.43 16.31
N ALA A 323 25.47 -3.24 16.92
CA ALA A 323 25.68 -1.97 16.23
C ALA A 323 27.13 -1.78 15.74
N THR A 324 28.11 -2.13 16.59
CA THR A 324 29.54 -2.09 16.25
C THR A 324 29.87 -3.06 15.12
N SER A 325 29.24 -4.25 15.11
CA SER A 325 29.37 -5.21 14.01
C SER A 325 28.84 -4.62 12.71
N GLY A 326 27.66 -4.01 12.72
CA GLY A 326 27.12 -3.35 11.53
C GLY A 326 27.97 -2.18 11.04
N ILE A 327 28.58 -1.39 11.92
CA ILE A 327 29.52 -0.31 11.51
C ILE A 327 30.80 -0.91 10.91
N THR A 328 31.33 -1.97 11.53
CA THR A 328 32.52 -2.70 11.04
C THR A 328 32.29 -3.26 9.64
N PHE A 329 31.09 -3.79 9.38
CA PHE A 329 30.68 -4.23 8.04
C PHE A 329 30.80 -3.11 7.00
N VAL A 330 30.15 -1.98 7.23
CA VAL A 330 30.10 -0.87 6.24
C VAL A 330 31.50 -0.33 5.98
N LEU A 331 32.24 -0.04 7.05
CA LEU A 331 33.60 0.49 6.95
C LEU A 331 34.56 -0.50 6.28
N SER A 332 34.35 -1.81 6.39
CA SER A 332 35.20 -2.78 5.69
C SER A 332 34.87 -2.90 4.20
N GLN A 333 33.63 -2.63 3.79
CA GLN A 333 33.12 -2.86 2.43
C GLN A 333 33.33 -1.66 1.50
N PHE A 334 33.06 -0.45 1.97
CA PHE A 334 32.93 0.72 1.10
C PHE A 334 34.18 1.60 1.11
N PRO A 335 34.51 2.22 -0.04
CA PRO A 335 35.60 3.19 -0.11
C PRO A 335 35.31 4.39 0.79
N GLN A 336 36.30 4.78 1.59
CA GLN A 336 36.20 5.96 2.43
C GLN A 336 36.65 7.22 1.69
N ALA A 337 35.86 8.28 1.81
CA ALA A 337 36.18 9.59 1.25
C ALA A 337 37.07 10.37 2.21
N PRO A 338 38.23 10.89 1.80
CA PRO A 338 38.96 11.86 2.61
C PRO A 338 38.05 13.06 2.92
N ASN A 339 37.85 13.38 4.21
CA ASN A 339 36.90 14.39 4.67
C ASN A 339 35.47 14.17 4.16
N GLY A 340 34.95 12.94 4.30
CA GLY A 340 33.60 12.58 3.86
C GLY A 340 32.52 13.54 4.35
N ARG A 341 31.59 13.85 3.45
CA ARG A 341 30.43 14.72 3.66
C ARG A 341 29.15 14.02 3.17
N PRO A 342 28.61 13.04 3.89
CA PRO A 342 27.34 12.43 3.51
C PRO A 342 26.15 13.33 3.82
N PHE A 343 25.08 13.16 3.04
CA PHE A 343 23.81 13.83 3.30
C PHE A 343 22.77 12.83 3.81
N LEU A 344 22.33 13.02 5.04
CA LEU A 344 21.47 12.10 5.79
C LEU A 344 20.01 12.53 5.74
N PHE A 345 19.29 12.12 4.70
CA PHE A 345 17.89 12.52 4.49
C PHE A 345 16.88 11.40 4.76
N LEU A 346 17.31 10.13 4.85
CA LEU A 346 16.41 9.04 5.21
C LEU A 346 16.12 9.07 6.72
N PRO A 347 14.89 8.76 7.19
CA PRO A 347 14.54 8.86 8.60
C PRO A 347 15.56 8.17 9.53
N LEU A 348 16.14 8.91 10.49
CA LEU A 348 17.07 8.37 11.49
C LEU A 348 16.41 7.38 12.45
N ALA A 349 15.08 7.46 12.60
CA ALA A 349 14.28 6.44 13.27
C ALA A 349 14.42 5.05 12.60
N HIS A 350 14.70 5.02 11.29
CA HIS A 350 14.94 3.79 10.55
C HIS A 350 16.41 3.35 10.64
N ILE A 351 16.63 2.07 10.93
CA ILE A 351 17.98 1.55 11.26
C ILE A 351 19.02 1.74 10.14
N TYR A 352 18.56 1.83 8.88
CA TYR A 352 19.44 2.03 7.73
C TYR A 352 20.22 3.34 7.79
N GLU A 353 19.53 4.47 8.02
CA GLU A 353 20.24 5.74 8.11
C GLU A 353 21.03 5.85 9.42
N ARG A 354 20.55 5.20 10.47
CA ARG A 354 21.23 5.18 11.76
C ARG A 354 22.56 4.41 11.72
N GLN A 355 22.65 3.32 10.96
CA GLN A 355 23.93 2.66 10.67
C GLN A 355 24.89 3.60 9.94
N ASN A 356 24.40 4.34 8.92
CA ASN A 356 25.20 5.32 8.19
C ASN A 356 25.68 6.44 9.12
N PHE A 357 24.83 6.94 10.01
CA PHE A 357 25.21 7.95 10.99
C PHE A 357 26.30 7.45 11.94
N GLY A 358 26.22 6.21 12.41
CA GLY A 358 27.28 5.58 13.20
C GLY A 358 28.63 5.50 12.45
N VAL A 359 28.59 5.17 11.15
CA VAL A 359 29.77 5.16 10.28
C VAL A 359 30.36 6.57 10.11
N VAL A 360 29.51 7.58 9.93
CA VAL A 360 29.94 8.98 9.81
C VAL A 360 30.71 9.44 11.03
N LEU A 361 30.17 9.17 12.21
CA LEU A 361 30.79 9.53 13.47
C LEU A 361 32.09 8.76 13.71
N THR A 362 32.16 7.51 13.24
CA THR A 362 33.35 6.66 13.36
C THR A 362 34.46 7.06 12.37
N ALA A 363 34.12 7.51 11.17
CA ALA A 363 35.10 7.90 10.16
C ALA A 363 35.57 9.36 10.29
N GLY A 364 35.04 10.14 11.24
CA GLY A 364 35.36 11.56 11.37
C GLY A 364 34.76 12.44 10.26
N PHE A 365 33.66 11.99 9.65
CA PHE A 365 32.98 12.69 8.56
C PHE A 365 32.03 13.78 9.08
N CYS A 366 31.56 14.64 8.17
CA CYS A 366 30.59 15.68 8.44
C CYS A 366 29.21 15.26 7.91
N ALA A 367 28.21 15.03 8.76
CA ALA A 367 26.84 14.72 8.33
C ALA A 367 26.08 16.00 7.93
N GLY A 368 25.52 16.07 6.72
CA GLY A 368 24.56 17.10 6.32
C GLY A 368 23.11 16.64 6.55
N PHE A 369 22.26 17.52 7.10
CA PHE A 369 20.84 17.24 7.34
C PHE A 369 19.92 18.07 6.44
N PRO A 370 18.74 17.56 6.07
CA PRO A 370 17.75 18.36 5.34
C PRO A 370 17.28 19.58 6.15
N ARG A 371 16.80 20.61 5.45
CA ARG A 371 16.16 21.75 6.10
C ARG A 371 14.89 21.34 6.86
N LEU A 372 14.58 22.03 7.95
CA LEU A 372 13.32 21.84 8.68
C LEU A 372 12.14 22.21 7.78
N HIS A 373 11.04 21.46 7.88
CA HIS A 373 9.81 21.62 7.07
C HIS A 373 10.05 21.55 5.54
N GLY A 374 11.13 20.90 5.11
CA GLY A 374 11.45 20.69 3.69
C GLY A 374 10.49 19.72 2.99
N THR A 375 10.40 19.84 1.66
CA THR A 375 9.67 18.92 0.79
C THR A 375 10.64 18.13 -0.10
N PRO A 376 10.20 17.07 -0.80
CA PRO A 376 11.05 16.39 -1.79
C PRO A 376 11.62 17.32 -2.88
N LEU A 377 10.95 18.43 -3.20
CA LEU A 377 11.44 19.41 -4.17
C LEU A 377 12.61 20.23 -3.61
N THR A 378 12.58 20.58 -2.33
CA THR A 378 13.67 21.36 -1.70
C THR A 378 14.93 20.53 -1.46
N LEU A 379 14.85 19.19 -1.53
CA LEU A 379 16.01 18.30 -1.40
C LEU A 379 17.11 18.64 -2.42
N VAL A 380 16.76 18.85 -3.70
CA VAL A 380 17.76 19.14 -4.75
C VAL A 380 18.49 20.47 -4.49
N GLU A 381 17.80 21.46 -3.92
CA GLU A 381 18.43 22.72 -3.51
C GLU A 381 19.42 22.49 -2.38
N ASP A 382 19.04 21.71 -1.38
CA ASP A 382 19.91 21.37 -0.25
C ASP A 382 21.16 20.61 -0.71
N LEU A 383 21.01 19.67 -1.66
CA LEU A 383 22.13 18.97 -2.27
C LEU A 383 23.08 19.90 -3.03
N LYS A 384 22.55 20.89 -3.77
CA LYS A 384 23.37 21.88 -4.49
C LYS A 384 24.17 22.78 -3.55
N LEU A 385 23.60 23.11 -2.39
CA LEU A 385 24.26 23.91 -1.37
C LEU A 385 25.31 23.09 -0.62
N TYR A 386 24.94 21.89 -0.16
CA TYR A 386 25.79 21.07 0.70
C TYR A 386 26.90 20.33 -0.06
N LYS A 387 26.64 19.92 -1.31
CA LYS A 387 27.53 19.19 -2.23
C LYS A 387 28.10 17.90 -1.60
N PRO A 388 27.25 16.89 -1.36
CA PRO A 388 27.67 15.67 -0.67
C PRO A 388 28.67 14.82 -1.47
N THR A 389 29.43 14.02 -0.72
CA THR A 389 30.40 13.04 -1.24
C THR A 389 29.81 11.65 -1.42
N HIS A 390 28.83 11.27 -0.62
CA HIS A 390 28.14 10.00 -0.75
C HIS A 390 26.75 10.11 -0.11
N MET A 391 25.84 9.25 -0.54
CA MET A 391 24.47 9.21 -0.02
C MET A 391 23.90 7.80 -0.06
N SER A 392 23.14 7.48 0.97
CA SER A 392 22.31 6.28 1.02
C SER A 392 20.89 6.63 0.56
N ASN A 393 20.35 5.85 -0.35
CA ASN A 393 19.06 6.10 -0.98
C ASN A 393 18.26 4.80 -1.09
N VAL A 394 16.97 4.95 -1.39
CA VAL A 394 16.06 3.83 -1.71
C VAL A 394 15.74 3.81 -3.21
N PRO A 395 15.39 2.65 -3.80
CA PRO A 395 15.16 2.51 -5.23
C PRO A 395 14.19 3.54 -5.82
N ARG A 396 13.13 3.90 -5.10
CA ARG A 396 12.13 4.88 -5.52
C ARG A 396 12.73 6.27 -5.82
N VAL A 397 13.73 6.70 -5.04
CA VAL A 397 14.42 7.98 -5.27
C VAL A 397 15.22 7.92 -6.57
N TYR A 398 15.91 6.80 -6.81
CA TYR A 398 16.66 6.58 -8.04
C TYR A 398 15.79 6.50 -9.29
N SER A 399 14.61 5.87 -9.22
CA SER A 399 13.65 5.88 -10.34
C SER A 399 13.19 7.30 -10.68
N LYS A 400 12.96 8.15 -9.67
CA LYS A 400 12.62 9.58 -9.89
C LYS A 400 13.80 10.35 -10.49
N PHE A 401 15.04 10.11 -10.03
CA PHE A 401 16.23 10.70 -10.63
C PHE A 401 16.46 10.24 -12.07
N GLU A 402 16.27 8.96 -12.36
CA GLU A 402 16.34 8.42 -13.73
C GLU A 402 15.33 9.12 -14.64
N ALA A 403 14.05 9.18 -14.24
CA ALA A 403 13.00 9.85 -15.03
C ALA A 403 13.33 11.33 -15.30
N ALA A 404 13.74 12.07 -14.27
CA ALA A 404 14.13 13.47 -14.40
C ALA A 404 15.35 13.66 -15.33
N LEU A 405 16.36 12.80 -15.20
CA LEU A 405 17.56 12.86 -16.05
C LEU A 405 17.24 12.51 -17.50
N ARG A 406 16.41 11.50 -17.77
CA ARG A 406 15.98 11.14 -19.13
C ARG A 406 15.23 12.29 -19.78
N ALA A 407 14.27 12.89 -19.07
CA ALA A 407 13.54 14.08 -19.53
C ALA A 407 14.49 15.25 -19.87
N ALA A 408 15.52 15.46 -19.05
CA ALA A 408 16.51 16.53 -19.24
C ALA A 408 17.56 16.24 -20.34
N THR A 409 17.69 14.99 -20.81
CA THR A 409 18.78 14.56 -21.72
C THR A 409 18.27 13.85 -22.96
N VAL A 410 17.93 12.57 -22.83
CA VAL A 410 17.55 11.62 -23.88
C VAL A 410 16.17 11.92 -24.47
N GLU A 411 15.33 12.66 -23.74
CA GLU A 411 13.97 13.03 -24.16
C GLU A 411 13.80 14.55 -24.30
N HIS A 412 14.91 15.30 -24.38
CA HIS A 412 14.89 16.76 -24.38
C HIS A 412 13.96 17.32 -25.48
N PRO A 413 12.87 18.01 -25.12
CA PRO A 413 11.73 18.23 -26.02
C PRO A 413 11.97 19.22 -27.17
N THR A 414 13.06 20.00 -27.11
CA THR A 414 13.29 21.15 -28.03
C THR A 414 14.60 21.08 -28.83
N SER A 415 15.45 20.06 -28.67
CA SER A 415 16.75 20.02 -29.39
C SER A 415 17.20 18.61 -29.76
N ALA A 416 16.96 18.22 -31.01
CA ALA A 416 17.38 16.93 -31.56
C ALA A 416 18.90 16.72 -31.52
N LEU A 417 19.68 17.81 -31.68
CA LEU A 417 21.15 17.77 -31.62
C LEU A 417 21.66 17.43 -30.22
N LYS A 418 21.10 18.08 -29.17
CA LYS A 418 21.45 17.77 -27.77
C LYS A 418 21.04 16.34 -27.40
N ARG A 419 19.85 15.92 -27.82
CA ARG A 419 19.35 14.55 -27.63
C ARG A 419 20.33 13.50 -28.19
N SER A 420 20.75 13.66 -29.44
CA SER A 420 21.71 12.75 -30.09
C SER A 420 23.06 12.73 -29.38
N LEU A 421 23.55 13.90 -28.94
CA LEU A 421 24.80 13.99 -28.16
C LEU A 421 24.71 13.25 -26.82
N PHE A 422 23.68 13.51 -26.01
CA PHE A 422 23.51 12.85 -24.71
C PHE A 422 23.33 11.33 -24.86
N GLN A 423 22.52 10.90 -25.84
CA GLN A 423 22.32 9.48 -26.13
C GLN A 423 23.64 8.79 -26.48
N LYS A 424 24.43 9.38 -27.39
CA LYS A 424 25.74 8.86 -27.77
C LYS A 424 26.70 8.76 -26.58
N VAL A 425 26.73 9.78 -25.72
CA VAL A 425 27.58 9.79 -24.51
C VAL A 425 27.22 8.64 -23.57
N ILE A 426 25.92 8.48 -23.28
CA ILE A 426 25.42 7.45 -22.36
C ILE A 426 25.65 6.05 -22.95
N ASP A 427 25.28 5.82 -24.21
CA ASP A 427 25.44 4.52 -24.87
C ASP A 427 26.92 4.10 -24.96
N THR A 428 27.81 5.05 -25.26
CA THR A 428 29.26 4.78 -25.30
C THR A 428 29.77 4.32 -23.93
N LYS A 429 29.33 4.97 -22.85
CA LYS A 429 29.73 4.58 -21.49
C LYS A 429 29.14 3.24 -21.05
N ILE A 430 27.89 2.97 -21.42
CA ILE A 430 27.26 1.68 -21.16
C ILE A 430 28.03 0.56 -21.86
N GLU A 431 28.37 0.74 -23.13
CA GLU A 431 29.12 -0.26 -23.90
C GLU A 431 30.51 -0.50 -23.32
N LYS A 432 31.25 0.55 -22.97
CA LYS A 432 32.57 0.42 -22.31
C LYS A 432 32.52 -0.32 -20.98
N ARG A 433 31.47 -0.09 -20.17
CA ARG A 433 31.25 -0.81 -18.91
C ARG A 433 31.01 -2.30 -19.16
N ARG A 434 30.19 -2.65 -20.15
CA ARG A 434 29.92 -4.06 -20.51
C ARG A 434 31.16 -4.80 -20.98
N GLN A 435 32.07 -4.10 -21.65
CA GLN A 435 33.34 -4.66 -22.12
C GLN A 435 34.40 -4.81 -21.02
N HIS A 436 34.09 -4.42 -19.77
CA HIS A 436 35.01 -4.47 -18.62
C HIS A 436 36.37 -3.79 -18.92
N GLU A 437 36.37 -2.74 -19.75
CA GLU A 437 37.59 -1.98 -20.05
C GLU A 437 38.14 -1.31 -18.79
N VAL A 438 39.47 -1.37 -18.59
CA VAL A 438 40.15 -0.59 -17.56
C VAL A 438 39.85 0.90 -17.79
N ASN A 439 39.29 1.59 -16.80
CA ASN A 439 38.77 2.97 -16.89
C ASN A 439 37.53 3.16 -17.80
N GLY A 440 36.77 2.11 -18.11
CA GLY A 440 35.54 2.16 -18.92
C GLY A 440 34.47 3.15 -18.42
N ASP A 441 34.58 3.58 -17.17
CA ASP A 441 33.73 4.58 -16.51
C ASP A 441 34.05 6.03 -16.88
N SER A 442 35.24 6.28 -17.44
CA SER A 442 35.76 7.62 -17.68
C SER A 442 35.97 7.91 -19.16
N HIS A 443 35.48 9.06 -19.61
CA HIS A 443 35.71 9.60 -20.94
C HIS A 443 36.01 11.08 -20.81
N LEU A 444 37.29 11.45 -20.85
CA LEU A 444 37.83 12.80 -20.60
C LEU A 444 36.95 13.92 -21.18
N LEU A 445 36.58 13.83 -22.47
CA LEU A 445 35.77 14.87 -23.11
C LEU A 445 34.33 14.91 -22.62
N TYR A 446 33.70 13.76 -22.35
CA TYR A 446 32.28 13.68 -21.98
C TYR A 446 32.07 13.99 -20.50
N ASP A 447 33.03 13.58 -19.67
CA ASP A 447 33.04 13.85 -18.24
C ASP A 447 33.15 15.35 -17.96
N HIS A 448 34.10 16.03 -18.61
CA HIS A 448 34.34 17.45 -18.38
C HIS A 448 33.26 18.38 -18.96
N THR A 449 32.54 17.95 -20.01
CA THR A 449 31.59 18.82 -20.74
C THR A 449 30.13 18.53 -20.41
N VAL A 450 29.71 17.27 -20.44
CA VAL A 450 28.31 16.84 -20.37
C VAL A 450 27.95 16.37 -18.97
N ILE A 451 28.68 15.40 -18.43
CA ILE A 451 28.36 14.77 -17.14
C ILE A 451 28.55 15.73 -15.98
N ARG A 452 29.61 16.55 -15.99
CA ARG A 452 29.81 17.60 -14.98
C ARG A 452 28.59 18.54 -14.86
N LYS A 453 27.98 18.92 -15.98
CA LYS A 453 26.77 19.77 -15.97
C LYS A 453 25.55 19.03 -15.40
N LEU A 454 25.39 17.75 -15.76
CA LEU A 454 24.31 16.92 -15.20
C LEU A 454 24.46 16.73 -13.69
N ARG A 455 25.66 16.44 -13.22
CA ARG A 455 25.97 16.33 -11.79
C ARG A 455 25.67 17.62 -11.03
N ALA A 456 26.15 18.77 -11.55
CA ALA A 456 25.88 20.07 -10.94
C ALA A 456 24.38 20.41 -10.86
N SER A 457 23.58 19.93 -11.83
CA SER A 457 22.13 20.14 -11.81
C SER A 457 21.40 19.42 -10.66
N LEU A 458 22.02 18.40 -10.07
CA LEU A 458 21.52 17.62 -8.92
C LEU A 458 22.27 17.93 -7.61
N GLY A 459 23.34 18.74 -7.65
CA GLY A 459 24.25 18.93 -6.52
C GLY A 459 25.24 17.77 -6.32
N TYR A 460 25.44 16.94 -7.35
CA TYR A 460 26.32 15.77 -7.33
C TYR A 460 27.76 16.12 -7.71
N ASP A 461 28.16 17.39 -7.62
CA ASP A 461 29.49 17.88 -7.98
C ASP A 461 30.58 17.00 -7.35
N ASN A 462 30.48 16.74 -6.04
CA ASN A 462 31.46 15.99 -5.26
C ASN A 462 31.10 14.51 -5.01
N MET A 463 30.01 14.01 -5.61
CA MET A 463 29.50 12.67 -5.34
C MET A 463 30.47 11.57 -5.81
N LEU A 464 31.00 10.77 -4.89
CA LEU A 464 31.92 9.68 -5.18
C LEU A 464 31.17 8.38 -5.47
N TYR A 465 30.22 8.04 -4.60
CA TYR A 465 29.38 6.86 -4.75
C TYR A 465 28.03 7.07 -4.07
N THR A 466 27.07 6.21 -4.39
CA THR A 466 25.80 6.15 -3.69
C THR A 466 25.46 4.69 -3.38
N VAL A 467 24.67 4.46 -2.34
CA VAL A 467 24.29 3.13 -1.88
C VAL A 467 22.78 2.98 -1.92
N THR A 468 22.29 1.84 -2.40
CA THR A 468 20.89 1.48 -2.39
C THR A 468 20.62 0.19 -1.64
N GLY A 469 19.48 0.15 -0.96
CA GLY A 469 19.00 -0.99 -0.19
C GLY A 469 17.52 -0.82 0.16
N SER A 470 17.03 -1.58 1.14
CA SER A 470 15.62 -1.60 1.61
C SER A 470 14.62 -2.26 0.64
N ALA A 471 14.82 -2.12 -0.68
CA ALA A 471 14.01 -2.76 -1.72
C ALA A 471 14.88 -3.08 -2.95
N PRO A 472 14.42 -3.96 -3.86
CA PRO A 472 15.12 -4.24 -5.10
C PRO A 472 15.15 -3.00 -6.03
N ILE A 473 16.26 -2.84 -6.75
CA ILE A 473 16.41 -1.86 -7.82
C ILE A 473 16.73 -2.60 -9.12
N SER A 474 16.42 -1.98 -10.25
CA SER A 474 16.71 -2.62 -11.51
C SER A 474 18.15 -2.52 -12.00
N PRO A 475 18.67 -3.59 -12.65
CA PRO A 475 19.97 -3.53 -13.33
C PRO A 475 20.08 -2.40 -14.36
N SER A 476 19.02 -2.12 -15.14
CA SER A 476 19.04 -1.07 -16.15
C SER A 476 19.04 0.34 -15.56
N THR A 477 18.35 0.56 -14.44
CA THR A 477 18.39 1.83 -13.71
C THR A 477 19.79 2.06 -13.16
N ILE A 478 20.43 1.04 -12.57
CA ILE A 478 21.82 1.11 -12.11
C ILE A 478 22.74 1.49 -13.27
N GLU A 479 22.69 0.74 -14.37
CA GLU A 479 23.53 0.95 -15.55
C GLU A 479 23.36 2.36 -16.14
N PHE A 480 22.11 2.84 -16.25
CA PHE A 480 21.81 4.18 -16.74
C PHE A 480 22.35 5.27 -15.81
N LEU A 481 22.07 5.20 -14.50
CA LEU A 481 22.49 6.23 -13.55
C LEU A 481 24.02 6.30 -13.43
N GLN A 482 24.69 5.14 -13.40
CA GLN A 482 26.15 5.08 -13.39
C GLN A 482 26.75 5.69 -14.67
N ALA A 483 26.15 5.45 -15.84
CA ALA A 483 26.60 6.04 -17.09
C ALA A 483 26.31 7.56 -17.18
N ALA A 484 25.12 8.00 -16.77
CA ALA A 484 24.65 9.38 -16.88
C ALA A 484 25.33 10.33 -15.87
N LEU A 485 25.62 9.84 -14.66
CA LEU A 485 26.18 10.65 -13.58
C LEU A 485 27.68 10.40 -13.35
N GLY A 486 28.23 9.30 -13.87
CA GLY A 486 29.62 8.92 -13.59
C GLY A 486 29.87 8.71 -12.10
N VAL A 487 28.93 8.08 -11.40
CA VAL A 487 28.98 7.79 -9.95
C VAL A 487 28.75 6.29 -9.76
N SER A 488 29.50 5.65 -8.87
CA SER A 488 29.26 4.26 -8.50
C SER A 488 27.97 4.11 -7.70
N LEU A 489 27.20 3.07 -7.98
CA LEU A 489 25.96 2.77 -7.27
C LEU A 489 26.06 1.34 -6.72
N PHE A 490 26.24 1.24 -5.41
CA PHE A 490 26.35 -0.04 -4.71
C PHE A 490 24.98 -0.52 -4.23
N GLN A 491 24.75 -1.82 -4.24
CA GLN A 491 23.51 -2.45 -3.81
C GLN A 491 23.78 -3.33 -2.60
N GLY A 492 23.00 -3.13 -1.53
CA GLY A 492 23.11 -3.93 -0.32
C GLY A 492 21.78 -4.55 0.11
N TYR A 493 21.88 -5.61 0.91
CA TYR A 493 20.75 -6.25 1.58
C TYR A 493 20.95 -6.24 3.11
N GLY A 494 19.84 -6.11 3.81
CA GLY A 494 19.81 -5.95 5.25
C GLY A 494 18.40 -5.80 5.81
N LEU A 495 18.27 -6.03 7.11
CA LEU A 495 17.04 -6.00 7.89
C LEU A 495 17.27 -5.23 9.19
N THR A 496 16.19 -4.93 9.93
CA THR A 496 16.34 -4.37 11.28
C THR A 496 17.06 -5.36 12.19
N GLU A 497 16.73 -6.64 12.05
CA GLU A 497 17.33 -7.79 12.73
C GLU A 497 18.83 -7.98 12.49
N SER A 498 19.38 -7.36 11.44
CA SER A 498 20.83 -7.38 11.14
C SER A 498 21.50 -6.01 11.33
N TYR A 499 20.87 -5.08 12.06
CA TYR A 499 21.35 -3.70 12.18
C TYR A 499 21.60 -3.05 10.79
N ALA A 500 20.57 -3.08 9.96
CA ALA A 500 20.60 -2.67 8.56
C ALA A 500 21.50 -3.55 7.67
N GLY A 501 22.42 -2.99 6.89
CA GLY A 501 23.13 -3.72 5.83
C GLY A 501 24.06 -4.80 6.39
N ILE A 502 24.01 -6.01 5.79
CA ILE A 502 24.90 -7.14 6.10
C ILE A 502 25.55 -7.76 4.86
N THR A 503 25.06 -7.42 3.67
CA THR A 503 25.65 -7.78 2.38
C THR A 503 25.72 -6.52 1.52
N ALA A 504 26.78 -6.40 0.72
CA ALA A 504 26.93 -5.26 -0.19
C ALA A 504 27.73 -5.65 -1.44
N SER A 505 27.36 -5.09 -2.59
CA SER A 505 28.23 -5.10 -3.75
C SER A 505 29.38 -4.11 -3.54
N VAL A 506 30.61 -4.56 -3.80
CA VAL A 506 31.85 -3.74 -3.73
C VAL A 506 32.42 -3.42 -5.12
N SER A 507 31.83 -4.02 -6.16
CA SER A 507 32.19 -3.80 -7.57
C SER A 507 30.94 -3.95 -8.44
N ASN A 508 31.00 -3.42 -9.65
CA ASN A 508 29.89 -3.45 -10.61
C ASN A 508 29.87 -4.71 -11.49
N ASP A 509 30.70 -5.71 -11.16
CA ASP A 509 30.92 -6.92 -11.97
C ASP A 509 29.68 -7.83 -12.05
N SER A 510 28.66 -7.59 -11.23
CA SER A 510 27.45 -8.42 -11.16
C SER A 510 26.20 -7.59 -10.88
N LEU A 511 25.64 -6.99 -11.93
CA LEU A 511 24.39 -6.23 -11.84
C LEU A 511 23.25 -7.07 -11.27
N GLY A 512 22.50 -6.50 -10.31
CA GLY A 512 21.37 -7.15 -9.64
C GLY A 512 21.74 -8.04 -8.44
N SER A 513 23.04 -8.21 -8.13
CA SER A 513 23.48 -8.86 -6.90
C SER A 513 23.54 -7.85 -5.74
N CYS A 514 23.16 -8.31 -4.55
CA CYS A 514 23.41 -7.60 -3.28
C CYS A 514 24.83 -7.85 -2.74
N GLY A 515 25.73 -8.38 -3.57
CA GLY A 515 27.10 -8.73 -3.25
C GLY A 515 27.25 -9.95 -2.35
N ALA A 516 28.44 -10.09 -1.76
CA ALA A 516 28.75 -11.18 -0.83
C ALA A 516 28.38 -10.79 0.62
N ILE A 517 28.27 -11.80 1.49
CA ILE A 517 28.13 -11.59 2.93
C ILE A 517 29.34 -10.82 3.48
N GLY A 518 29.09 -9.90 4.41
CA GLY A 518 30.12 -9.18 5.13
C GLY A 518 31.01 -10.06 6.01
N ILE A 519 32.13 -9.51 6.48
CA ILE A 519 33.06 -10.21 7.39
C ILE A 519 32.46 -10.46 8.80
N THR A 520 31.33 -9.84 9.10
CA THR A 520 30.66 -9.80 10.42
C THR A 520 29.57 -10.87 10.59
N GLY A 521 29.26 -11.63 9.53
CA GLY A 521 28.18 -12.60 9.53
C GLY A 521 28.44 -13.76 8.57
N GLU A 522 27.59 -14.77 8.68
CA GLU A 522 27.58 -15.93 7.79
C GLU A 522 26.15 -16.25 7.36
N ILE A 523 26.05 -16.91 6.21
CA ILE A 523 24.77 -17.21 5.58
C ILE A 523 24.67 -18.69 5.21
N ARG A 524 23.44 -19.17 5.10
CA ARG A 524 23.08 -20.38 4.36
C ARG A 524 21.68 -20.20 3.77
N VAL A 525 21.27 -21.09 2.87
CA VAL A 525 19.88 -21.17 2.43
C VAL A 525 19.23 -22.46 2.93
N ARG A 526 17.96 -22.37 3.35
CA ARG A 526 17.08 -23.51 3.61
C ARG A 526 16.26 -23.82 2.36
N GLU A 527 16.28 -25.06 1.91
CA GLU A 527 15.57 -25.47 0.70
C GLU A 527 14.06 -25.24 0.80
N LEU A 528 13.42 -24.85 -0.30
CA LEU A 528 11.97 -24.67 -0.39
C LEU A 528 11.42 -25.46 -1.60
N PRO A 529 11.32 -26.80 -1.52
CA PRO A 529 10.95 -27.64 -2.66
C PRO A 529 9.55 -27.32 -3.20
N GLU A 530 8.62 -26.98 -2.31
CA GLU A 530 7.24 -26.60 -2.67
C GLU A 530 7.16 -25.36 -3.57
N MET A 531 8.22 -24.55 -3.57
CA MET A 531 8.33 -23.30 -4.31
C MET A 531 9.31 -23.41 -5.48
N GLY A 532 9.84 -24.61 -5.75
CA GLY A 532 10.79 -24.88 -6.84
C GLY A 532 12.21 -24.33 -6.60
N TYR A 533 12.55 -24.00 -5.34
CA TYR A 533 13.90 -23.56 -4.98
C TYR A 533 14.69 -24.72 -4.37
N HIS A 534 15.72 -25.12 -5.11
CA HIS A 534 16.55 -26.26 -4.78
C HIS A 534 17.99 -25.86 -4.47
N LEU A 535 18.66 -26.70 -3.68
CA LEU A 535 20.06 -26.50 -3.31
C LEU A 535 21.02 -26.78 -4.47
N ASP A 536 20.60 -27.58 -5.45
CA ASP A 536 21.38 -28.02 -6.61
C ASP A 536 21.06 -27.24 -7.92
N ASP A 537 20.37 -26.08 -7.83
CA ASP A 537 20.07 -25.24 -8.99
C ASP A 537 21.38 -24.91 -9.77
N PRO A 538 21.40 -25.07 -11.11
CA PRO A 538 22.56 -24.77 -11.95
C PRO A 538 23.19 -23.39 -11.73
N ASN A 539 22.39 -22.40 -11.29
CA ASN A 539 22.81 -21.02 -11.05
C ASN A 539 23.31 -20.77 -9.61
N GLY A 540 23.36 -21.80 -8.78
CA GLY A 540 23.75 -21.74 -7.37
C GLY A 540 22.57 -22.03 -6.42
N SER A 541 22.88 -22.46 -5.19
CA SER A 541 21.87 -22.90 -4.22
C SER A 541 20.84 -21.82 -3.92
N SER A 542 19.56 -22.21 -3.92
CA SER A 542 18.42 -21.31 -3.72
C SER A 542 17.49 -21.80 -2.62
N GLY A 543 16.84 -20.88 -1.92
CA GLY A 543 15.96 -21.19 -0.79
C GLY A 543 15.76 -19.98 0.13
N GLU A 544 15.20 -20.20 1.32
CA GLU A 544 15.09 -19.15 2.34
C GLU A 544 16.47 -18.79 2.90
N LEU A 545 16.81 -17.50 2.86
CA LEU A 545 18.05 -16.97 3.41
C LEU A 545 18.03 -17.05 4.94
N MET A 546 19.06 -17.65 5.49
CA MET A 546 19.31 -17.74 6.92
C MET A 546 20.56 -16.95 7.25
N LEU A 547 20.51 -16.15 8.33
CA LEU A 547 21.64 -15.35 8.80
C LEU A 547 22.08 -15.80 10.19
N ARG A 548 23.39 -15.81 10.44
CA ARG A 548 23.97 -16.00 11.78
C ARG A 548 25.19 -15.12 11.96
N GLY A 549 25.45 -14.70 13.20
CA GLY A 549 26.65 -13.97 13.55
C GLY A 549 26.43 -12.85 14.56
N PRO A 550 27.51 -12.18 14.98
CA PRO A 550 27.49 -11.13 16.01
C PRO A 550 26.70 -9.87 15.62
N GLN A 551 26.43 -9.67 14.33
CA GLN A 551 25.57 -8.60 13.81
C GLN A 551 24.07 -8.93 13.88
N ILE A 552 23.69 -10.19 14.14
CA ILE A 552 22.30 -10.64 14.14
C ILE A 552 21.70 -10.49 15.54
N PHE A 553 20.49 -9.95 15.62
CA PHE A 553 19.73 -9.84 16.86
C PHE A 553 19.47 -11.22 17.49
N LYS A 554 19.20 -11.23 18.80
CA LYS A 554 18.93 -12.47 19.55
C LYS A 554 17.45 -12.66 19.89
N SER A 555 16.71 -11.56 20.05
CA SER A 555 15.32 -11.60 20.54
C SER A 555 14.52 -10.35 20.23
N TYR A 556 13.21 -10.53 20.10
CA TYR A 556 12.24 -9.45 20.07
C TYR A 556 11.86 -9.01 21.50
N PHE A 557 11.73 -7.70 21.69
CA PHE A 557 11.41 -7.07 22.96
C PHE A 557 10.03 -7.50 23.46
N LYS A 558 10.01 -8.09 24.67
CA LYS A 558 8.81 -8.61 25.34
C LYS A 558 7.97 -9.55 24.45
N ASN A 559 8.60 -10.30 23.52
CA ASN A 559 7.90 -11.21 22.61
C ASN A 559 8.68 -12.54 22.41
N PRO A 560 8.59 -13.48 23.37
CA PRO A 560 9.31 -14.74 23.31
C PRO A 560 8.77 -15.69 22.22
N GLU A 561 7.48 -15.62 21.91
CA GLU A 561 6.83 -16.47 20.91
C GLU A 561 7.38 -16.19 19.50
N GLU A 562 7.38 -14.92 19.08
CA GLU A 562 7.94 -14.56 17.78
C GLU A 562 9.47 -14.73 17.74
N THR A 563 10.15 -14.60 18.88
CA THR A 563 11.58 -14.89 18.98
C THR A 563 11.86 -16.36 18.67
N ALA A 564 11.12 -17.28 19.30
CA ALA A 564 11.30 -18.72 19.09
C ALA A 564 10.93 -19.18 17.67
N LYS A 565 9.99 -18.49 17.00
CA LYS A 565 9.64 -18.76 15.60
C LYS A 565 10.73 -18.30 14.62
N SER A 566 11.43 -17.22 14.93
CA SER A 566 12.38 -16.58 14.00
C SER A 566 13.83 -17.00 14.20
N VAL A 567 14.23 -17.30 15.43
CA VAL A 567 15.61 -17.65 15.79
C VAL A 567 15.65 -19.10 16.29
N SER A 568 16.46 -19.91 15.61
CA SER A 568 16.70 -21.32 15.96
C SER A 568 17.65 -21.46 17.15
N ALA A 569 17.65 -22.65 17.77
CA ALA A 569 18.48 -22.95 18.94
C ALA A 569 20.00 -22.85 18.66
N ASP A 570 20.44 -23.08 17.43
CA ASP A 570 21.82 -22.94 16.97
C ASP A 570 22.15 -21.54 16.42
N GLY A 571 21.26 -20.56 16.66
CA GLY A 571 21.48 -19.14 16.44
C GLY A 571 21.22 -18.65 15.01
N TRP A 572 20.64 -19.47 14.13
CA TRP A 572 20.21 -18.99 12.81
C TRP A 572 18.90 -18.24 12.90
N PHE A 573 18.91 -17.05 12.30
CA PHE A 573 17.73 -16.24 12.06
C PHE A 573 17.15 -16.55 10.67
N SER A 574 15.87 -16.90 10.63
CA SER A 574 15.10 -17.09 9.39
C SER A 574 14.60 -15.73 8.90
N THR A 575 15.15 -15.26 7.78
CA THR A 575 14.86 -13.89 7.28
C THR A 575 13.46 -13.74 6.69
N GLY A 576 12.82 -14.85 6.30
CA GLY A 576 11.62 -14.85 5.48
C GLY A 576 11.84 -14.31 4.05
N ASP A 577 13.09 -14.13 3.62
CA ASP A 577 13.49 -13.77 2.26
C ASP A 577 14.01 -14.99 1.51
N VAL A 578 13.60 -15.16 0.25
CA VAL A 578 14.14 -16.17 -0.67
C VAL A 578 15.34 -15.56 -1.39
N ALA A 579 16.47 -16.28 -1.37
CA ALA A 579 17.69 -15.86 -2.02
C ALA A 579 18.33 -17.00 -2.80
N ARG A 580 19.19 -16.62 -3.75
CA ARG A 580 20.13 -17.52 -4.40
C ARG A 580 21.56 -17.10 -4.10
N ILE A 581 22.38 -18.07 -3.73
CA ILE A 581 23.82 -17.91 -3.54
C ILE A 581 24.51 -18.45 -4.79
N SER A 582 25.13 -17.56 -5.58
CA SER A 582 25.91 -17.92 -6.77
C SER A 582 27.17 -18.72 -6.43
N LYS A 583 27.84 -19.27 -7.44
CA LYS A 583 29.10 -20.02 -7.28
C LYS A 583 30.22 -19.17 -6.65
N GLU A 584 30.21 -17.87 -6.91
CA GLU A 584 31.14 -16.90 -6.32
C GLU A 584 30.71 -16.43 -4.91
N GLY A 585 29.64 -17.02 -4.35
CA GLY A 585 29.12 -16.68 -3.03
C GLY A 585 28.37 -15.36 -2.96
N ARG A 586 27.98 -14.79 -4.11
CA ARG A 586 27.19 -13.57 -4.19
C ARG A 586 25.71 -13.86 -4.06
N ILE A 587 25.00 -12.96 -3.38
CA ILE A 587 23.61 -13.12 -3.00
C ILE A 587 22.74 -12.37 -3.99
N PHE A 588 21.66 -13.02 -4.41
CA PHE A 588 20.58 -12.43 -5.18
C PHE A 588 19.29 -12.64 -4.39
N ILE A 589 18.67 -11.55 -3.96
CA ILE A 589 17.36 -11.59 -3.32
C ILE A 589 16.31 -11.77 -4.42
N ILE A 590 15.50 -12.82 -4.28
CA ILE A 590 14.51 -13.20 -5.28
C ILE A 590 13.12 -12.69 -4.86
N ASP A 591 12.71 -12.99 -3.63
CA ASP A 591 11.36 -12.69 -3.11
C ASP A 591 11.27 -12.85 -1.58
N ARG A 592 10.06 -12.75 -1.03
CA ARG A 592 9.70 -13.09 0.36
C ARG A 592 8.96 -14.42 0.41
N VAL A 593 9.32 -15.31 1.33
CA VAL A 593 8.69 -16.64 1.52
C VAL A 593 7.16 -16.56 1.62
N LYS A 594 6.63 -15.49 2.23
CA LYS A 594 5.19 -15.29 2.45
C LYS A 594 4.45 -14.51 1.34
N ASN A 595 5.13 -14.02 0.30
CA ASN A 595 4.52 -13.15 -0.73
C ASN A 595 4.22 -13.85 -2.06
N PHE A 596 4.42 -15.16 -2.15
CA PHE A 596 4.11 -15.92 -3.35
C PHE A 596 2.61 -16.14 -3.48
N PHE A 597 2.14 -16.14 -4.72
CA PHE A 597 0.84 -16.71 -5.05
C PHE A 597 1.00 -17.73 -6.16
N LYS A 598 0.18 -18.76 -6.09
CA LYS A 598 0.08 -19.79 -7.11
C LYS A 598 -0.98 -19.36 -8.10
N LEU A 599 -0.71 -19.43 -9.40
CA LEU A 599 -1.74 -19.24 -10.43
C LEU A 599 -2.53 -20.52 -10.65
N ALA A 600 -3.69 -20.44 -11.31
CA ALA A 600 -4.57 -21.58 -11.53
C ALA A 600 -3.93 -22.76 -12.30
N GLN A 601 -2.90 -22.49 -13.12
CA GLN A 601 -2.09 -23.51 -13.79
C GLN A 601 -1.10 -24.25 -12.87
N GLY A 602 -1.02 -23.86 -11.59
CA GLY A 602 -0.15 -24.46 -10.59
C GLY A 602 1.25 -23.85 -10.51
N GLU A 603 1.56 -22.89 -11.38
CA GLU A 603 2.83 -22.16 -11.37
C GLU A 603 2.86 -21.14 -10.24
N TYR A 604 3.96 -21.11 -9.49
CA TYR A 604 4.20 -20.09 -8.47
C TYR A 604 4.75 -18.83 -9.11
N VAL A 605 4.18 -17.70 -8.74
CA VAL A 605 4.63 -16.39 -9.19
C VAL A 605 5.10 -15.58 -8.01
N THR A 606 6.25 -14.97 -8.22
CA THR A 606 6.87 -13.98 -7.36
C THR A 606 6.46 -12.58 -7.82
N PRO A 607 5.48 -11.92 -7.18
CA PRO A 607 5.06 -10.60 -7.62
C PRO A 607 6.17 -9.56 -7.55
N GLU A 608 7.09 -9.62 -6.58
CA GLU A 608 8.18 -8.63 -6.47
C GLU A 608 9.13 -8.70 -7.68
N LYS A 609 9.56 -9.89 -8.13
CA LYS A 609 10.41 -9.98 -9.34
C LYS A 609 9.65 -9.54 -10.59
N VAL A 610 8.35 -9.80 -10.69
CA VAL A 610 7.53 -9.29 -11.80
C VAL A 610 7.50 -7.76 -11.77
N GLU A 611 7.06 -7.16 -10.66
CA GLU A 611 7.01 -5.70 -10.45
C GLU A 611 8.34 -5.02 -10.78
N ASN A 612 9.43 -5.51 -10.22
CA ASN A 612 10.77 -4.96 -10.43
C ASN A 612 11.23 -5.11 -11.88
N THR A 613 10.87 -6.20 -12.55
CA THR A 613 11.21 -6.39 -13.97
C THR A 613 10.46 -5.39 -14.85
N TYR A 614 9.17 -5.13 -14.60
CA TYR A 614 8.43 -4.11 -15.36
C TYR A 614 8.92 -2.69 -15.06
N LEU A 615 9.15 -2.36 -13.79
CA LEU A 615 9.74 -1.07 -13.38
C LEU A 615 11.12 -0.85 -14.00
N SER A 616 11.93 -1.91 -14.09
CA SER A 616 13.26 -1.86 -14.72
C SER A 616 13.24 -1.60 -16.21
N GLY A 617 12.25 -2.19 -16.87
CA GLY A 617 12.22 -2.32 -18.32
C GLY A 617 11.65 -1.07 -18.98
N ASN A 618 11.00 -0.19 -18.21
CA ASN A 618 10.25 0.92 -18.76
C ASN A 618 10.26 2.16 -17.85
N HIS A 619 10.91 3.22 -18.32
CA HIS A 619 11.04 4.51 -17.62
C HIS A 619 9.72 5.27 -17.44
N LEU A 620 8.65 4.85 -18.13
CA LEU A 620 7.31 5.42 -17.93
C LEU A 620 6.70 4.97 -16.61
N LEU A 621 7.14 3.83 -16.07
CA LEU A 621 6.63 3.30 -14.83
C LEU A 621 7.42 3.84 -13.64
N THR A 622 6.68 4.25 -12.62
CA THR A 622 7.25 4.72 -11.37
C THR A 622 6.92 3.75 -10.24
N GLN A 623 5.71 3.17 -10.21
CA GLN A 623 5.27 2.19 -9.20
C GLN A 623 4.65 0.98 -9.87
N ALA A 624 4.72 -0.18 -9.22
CA ALA A 624 4.04 -1.38 -9.69
C ALA A 624 3.54 -2.18 -8.49
N TYR A 625 2.29 -2.58 -8.56
CA TYR A 625 1.70 -3.59 -7.70
C TYR A 625 1.09 -4.67 -8.60
N VAL A 626 1.72 -5.84 -8.61
CA VAL A 626 1.28 -7.01 -9.37
C VAL A 626 0.48 -7.91 -8.43
N HIS A 627 -0.63 -8.40 -8.97
CA HIS A 627 -1.51 -9.31 -8.29
C HIS A 627 -1.80 -10.54 -9.15
N GLY A 628 -1.93 -11.67 -8.47
CA GLY A 628 -2.31 -12.98 -8.98
C GLY A 628 -2.89 -13.81 -7.85
N ASP A 629 -3.68 -14.81 -8.19
CA ASP A 629 -4.26 -15.76 -7.25
C ASP A 629 -4.50 -17.13 -7.89
N SER A 630 -4.82 -18.13 -7.08
CA SER A 630 -4.97 -19.54 -7.49
C SER A 630 -6.17 -19.84 -8.36
N HIS A 631 -7.07 -18.88 -8.55
CA HIS A 631 -8.24 -18.97 -9.41
C HIS A 631 -8.05 -18.24 -10.75
N ARG A 632 -6.93 -17.54 -10.96
CA ARG A 632 -6.66 -16.75 -12.16
C ARG A 632 -5.49 -17.31 -12.96
N HIS A 633 -5.57 -17.26 -14.30
CA HIS A 633 -4.58 -17.87 -15.19
C HIS A 633 -3.45 -16.92 -15.64
N PHE A 634 -3.58 -15.63 -15.34
CA PHE A 634 -2.63 -14.59 -15.74
C PHE A 634 -2.52 -13.51 -14.67
N LEU A 635 -1.49 -12.65 -14.76
CA LEU A 635 -1.28 -11.55 -13.81
C LEU A 635 -1.95 -10.26 -14.26
N VAL A 636 -2.38 -9.47 -13.29
CA VAL A 636 -2.82 -8.08 -13.46
C VAL A 636 -1.97 -7.16 -12.62
N ALA A 637 -1.90 -5.87 -12.98
CA ALA A 637 -1.09 -4.93 -12.23
C ALA A 637 -1.67 -3.52 -12.14
N VAL A 638 -1.54 -2.90 -10.98
CA VAL A 638 -1.71 -1.47 -10.78
C VAL A 638 -0.36 -0.80 -10.95
N LEU A 639 -0.26 0.10 -11.93
CA LEU A 639 0.98 0.73 -12.33
C LEU A 639 0.92 2.25 -12.11
N GLY A 640 1.94 2.78 -11.44
CA GLY A 640 2.20 4.21 -11.35
C GLY A 640 2.97 4.68 -12.57
N VAL A 641 2.58 5.78 -13.20
CA VAL A 641 3.26 6.34 -14.38
C VAL A 641 3.79 7.75 -14.17
N ASP A 642 4.88 8.08 -14.87
CA ASP A 642 5.46 9.42 -14.83
C ASP A 642 4.57 10.40 -15.62
N PRO A 643 4.09 11.50 -15.00
CA PRO A 643 3.18 12.43 -15.65
C PRO A 643 3.74 13.08 -16.92
N GLN A 644 5.04 13.28 -17.04
CA GLN A 644 5.64 13.94 -18.20
C GLN A 644 5.96 12.92 -19.31
N GLY A 645 6.61 11.81 -18.95
CA GLY A 645 6.95 10.72 -19.86
C GLY A 645 5.73 10.12 -20.53
N ILE A 646 4.63 9.94 -19.77
CA ILE A 646 3.41 9.34 -20.30
C ILE A 646 2.71 10.21 -21.34
N LEU A 647 2.83 11.54 -21.25
CA LEU A 647 2.33 12.46 -22.27
C LEU A 647 3.08 12.30 -23.60
N SER A 648 4.38 12.04 -23.55
CA SER A 648 5.18 11.75 -24.75
C SER A 648 4.77 10.42 -25.37
N PHE A 649 4.55 9.38 -24.55
CA PHE A 649 4.01 8.11 -25.01
C PHE A 649 2.64 8.28 -25.69
N LEU A 650 1.73 9.03 -25.06
CA LEU A 650 0.41 9.31 -25.63
C LEU A 650 0.54 10.01 -26.99
N ALA A 651 1.47 10.95 -27.11
CA ALA A 651 1.67 11.70 -28.33
C ALA A 651 2.27 10.88 -29.49
N GLU A 652 3.24 10.01 -29.18
CA GLU A 652 4.00 9.28 -30.19
C GLU A 652 3.37 7.93 -30.59
N LYS A 653 2.68 7.26 -29.65
CA LYS A 653 2.20 5.88 -29.82
C LYS A 653 0.69 5.73 -29.85
N SER A 654 -0.04 6.68 -29.24
CA SER A 654 -1.51 6.61 -29.17
C SER A 654 -2.24 7.68 -29.99
N GLY A 655 -1.52 8.44 -30.82
CA GLY A 655 -2.10 9.37 -31.80
C GLY A 655 -2.66 10.68 -31.25
N HIS A 656 -2.40 11.01 -29.98
CA HIS A 656 -2.82 12.28 -29.38
C HIS A 656 -1.86 13.42 -29.79
N SER A 657 -2.33 14.64 -30.02
CA SER A 657 -1.40 15.75 -30.32
C SER A 657 -0.80 16.31 -29.02
N LYS A 658 0.50 16.67 -29.01
CA LYS A 658 1.14 17.32 -27.85
C LYS A 658 0.40 18.58 -27.39
N ALA A 659 -0.24 19.29 -28.31
CA ALA A 659 -1.07 20.46 -28.00
C ALA A 659 -2.36 20.09 -27.24
N SER A 660 -3.01 18.98 -27.59
CA SER A 660 -4.24 18.51 -26.93
C SER A 660 -4.03 18.01 -25.50
N LEU A 661 -2.81 17.59 -25.17
CA LEU A 661 -2.45 17.05 -23.86
C LEU A 661 -1.99 18.13 -22.87
N ARG A 662 -1.45 19.25 -23.36
CA ARG A 662 -0.81 20.30 -22.54
C ARG A 662 -1.76 21.04 -21.60
N HIS A 663 -3.06 21.02 -21.88
CA HIS A 663 -4.09 21.73 -21.12
C HIS A 663 -4.98 20.80 -20.28
N LYS A 664 -4.71 19.50 -20.26
CA LYS A 664 -5.52 18.52 -19.53
C LYS A 664 -5.13 18.46 -18.06
N SER A 665 -6.13 18.35 -17.21
CA SER A 665 -5.94 18.02 -15.80
C SER A 665 -5.32 16.62 -15.63
N PRO A 666 -4.64 16.35 -14.50
CA PRO A 666 -4.12 15.01 -14.20
C PRO A 666 -5.18 13.91 -14.34
N GLN A 667 -6.40 14.15 -13.85
CA GLN A 667 -7.50 13.19 -13.91
C GLN A 667 -7.90 12.87 -15.37
N GLU A 668 -8.02 13.87 -16.24
CA GLU A 668 -8.31 13.63 -17.66
C GLU A 668 -7.21 12.84 -18.37
N ILE A 669 -5.95 13.01 -17.97
CA ILE A 669 -4.85 12.23 -18.51
C ILE A 669 -4.99 10.75 -18.06
N LEU A 670 -5.31 10.50 -16.78
CA LEU A 670 -5.54 9.15 -16.27
C LEU A 670 -6.76 8.47 -16.92
N GLU A 671 -7.83 9.21 -17.20
CA GLU A 671 -8.98 8.69 -17.94
C GLU A 671 -8.59 8.24 -19.35
N ILE A 672 -7.78 9.03 -20.05
CA ILE A 672 -7.25 8.64 -21.38
C ILE A 672 -6.38 7.39 -21.25
N LEU A 673 -5.49 7.35 -20.26
CA LEU A 673 -4.58 6.24 -20.04
C LEU A 673 -5.29 4.93 -19.74
N ASN A 674 -6.39 4.97 -18.98
CA ASN A 674 -7.16 3.78 -18.61
C ASN A 674 -8.16 3.34 -19.68
N LYS A 675 -8.23 3.99 -20.85
CA LYS A 675 -8.96 3.44 -22.00
C LYS A 675 -8.29 2.15 -22.46
N ARG A 676 -9.11 1.12 -22.75
CA ARG A 676 -8.67 -0.23 -23.15
C ARG A 676 -7.58 -0.20 -24.23
N GLU A 677 -7.77 0.60 -25.28
CA GLU A 677 -6.81 0.69 -26.39
C GLU A 677 -5.45 1.26 -25.97
N VAL A 678 -5.45 2.28 -25.11
CA VAL A 678 -4.20 2.91 -24.62
C VAL A 678 -3.49 1.96 -23.65
N ARG A 679 -4.23 1.31 -22.75
CA ARG A 679 -3.69 0.27 -21.86
C ARG A 679 -3.10 -0.90 -22.65
N LYS A 680 -3.77 -1.36 -23.70
CA LYS A 680 -3.29 -2.43 -24.60
C LYS A 680 -1.99 -2.03 -25.30
N GLN A 681 -1.93 -0.80 -25.84
CA GLN A 681 -0.72 -0.28 -26.47
C GLN A 681 0.44 -0.19 -25.48
N LEU A 682 0.21 0.38 -24.29
CA LEU A 682 1.23 0.49 -23.26
C LEU A 682 1.69 -0.88 -22.79
N LEU A 683 0.76 -1.78 -22.48
CA LEU A 683 1.05 -3.13 -22.02
C LEU A 683 1.82 -3.95 -23.07
N THR A 684 1.51 -3.77 -24.36
CA THR A 684 2.26 -4.40 -25.45
C THR A 684 3.71 -3.92 -25.47
N VAL A 685 3.94 -2.61 -25.28
CA VAL A 685 5.29 -2.04 -25.17
C VAL A 685 6.02 -2.56 -23.92
N LEU A 686 5.33 -2.60 -22.77
CA LEU A 686 5.86 -3.13 -21.51
C LEU A 686 6.29 -4.60 -21.63
N ASN A 687 5.42 -5.44 -22.19
CA ASN A 687 5.70 -6.87 -22.38
C ASN A 687 6.80 -7.15 -23.41
N ALA A 688 6.85 -6.37 -24.50
CA ALA A 688 7.94 -6.48 -25.47
C ALA A 688 9.30 -6.16 -24.85
N GLY A 689 9.35 -5.17 -23.94
CA GLY A 689 10.55 -4.81 -23.18
C GLY A 689 11.01 -5.92 -22.24
N ALA A 690 10.09 -6.55 -21.51
CA ALA A 690 10.37 -7.69 -20.64
C ALA A 690 10.86 -8.93 -21.42
N TYR A 691 10.35 -9.13 -22.64
CA TYR A 691 10.64 -10.32 -23.45
C TYR A 691 11.99 -10.29 -24.17
N LYS A 692 12.47 -9.11 -24.62
CA LYS A 692 13.80 -8.98 -25.25
C LYS A 692 14.95 -9.41 -24.34
N LYS A 693 14.73 -9.47 -23.02
CA LYS A 693 15.73 -9.84 -22.01
C LYS A 693 15.61 -11.28 -21.47
N LYS A 694 14.63 -12.09 -21.91
CA LYS A 694 14.30 -13.42 -21.35
C LYS A 694 14.15 -13.42 -19.80
N ALA A 695 13.73 -12.31 -19.21
CA ALA A 695 13.74 -12.12 -17.76
C ALA A 695 12.52 -12.74 -17.03
N LEU A 696 11.41 -12.94 -17.74
CA LEU A 696 10.15 -13.48 -17.21
C LEU A 696 9.67 -14.68 -18.04
N GLN A 697 9.12 -15.68 -17.36
CA GLN A 697 8.42 -16.80 -17.99
C GLN A 697 7.10 -16.34 -18.62
N GLY A 698 6.51 -17.17 -19.49
CA GLY A 698 5.26 -16.83 -20.17
C GLY A 698 4.10 -16.50 -19.21
N PHE A 699 4.01 -17.24 -18.10
CA PHE A 699 2.98 -17.06 -17.07
C PHE A 699 3.26 -15.88 -16.11
N GLU A 700 4.49 -15.38 -16.06
CA GLU A 700 4.88 -14.22 -15.25
C GLU A 700 4.55 -12.88 -15.93
N ARG A 701 3.88 -12.92 -17.08
CA ARG A 701 3.50 -11.71 -17.82
C ARG A 701 2.28 -11.06 -17.20
N ILE A 702 2.25 -9.73 -17.26
CA ILE A 702 1.06 -8.94 -16.99
C ILE A 702 0.18 -8.93 -18.24
N HIS A 703 -1.08 -9.30 -18.08
CA HIS A 703 -2.06 -9.39 -19.17
C HIS A 703 -3.09 -8.26 -19.14
N ASN A 704 -3.23 -7.55 -18.02
CA ASN A 704 -4.04 -6.33 -17.92
C ASN A 704 -3.45 -5.38 -16.87
N ILE A 705 -3.64 -4.07 -17.06
CA ILE A 705 -3.07 -3.01 -16.22
C ILE A 705 -4.11 -1.96 -15.83
N TYR A 706 -3.91 -1.31 -14.70
CA TYR A 706 -4.62 -0.10 -14.29
C TYR A 706 -3.59 0.98 -13.98
N LEU A 707 -3.80 2.20 -14.48
CA LEU A 707 -2.80 3.26 -14.48
C LEU A 707 -3.20 4.42 -13.56
N GLU A 708 -2.32 4.80 -12.66
CA GLU A 708 -2.39 6.03 -11.87
C GLU A 708 -1.04 6.74 -11.90
N PHE A 709 -0.92 7.99 -11.42
CA PHE A 709 0.40 8.63 -11.33
C PHE A 709 1.20 8.10 -10.13
N GLU A 710 0.59 8.06 -8.94
CA GLU A 710 1.19 7.53 -7.72
C GLU A 710 0.18 6.66 -6.96
N PRO A 711 -0.08 5.42 -7.41
CA PRO A 711 -1.04 4.54 -6.74
C PRO A 711 -0.64 4.12 -5.32
N LEU A 712 0.65 4.00 -5.04
CA LEU A 712 1.16 3.43 -3.79
C LEU A 712 1.70 4.53 -2.87
N THR A 713 0.91 4.98 -1.89
CA THR A 713 1.29 6.06 -0.96
C THR A 713 1.11 5.66 0.51
N VAL A 714 1.83 6.34 1.41
CA VAL A 714 1.80 6.05 2.86
C VAL A 714 0.44 6.42 3.45
N GLU A 715 -0.17 7.49 2.95
CA GLU A 715 -1.48 8.00 3.37
C GLU A 715 -2.60 7.01 3.06
N ARG A 716 -2.52 6.30 1.93
CA ARG A 716 -3.43 5.20 1.57
C ARG A 716 -3.21 3.95 2.41
N GLY A 717 -2.19 3.94 3.28
CA GLY A 717 -1.81 2.79 4.11
C GLY A 717 -1.25 1.61 3.32
N VAL A 718 -1.18 1.67 1.99
CA VAL A 718 -0.76 0.56 1.12
C VAL A 718 0.75 0.36 1.07
N VAL A 719 1.55 1.32 1.56
CA VAL A 719 3.00 1.17 1.74
C VAL A 719 3.44 1.56 3.16
N THR A 720 4.63 1.10 3.58
CA THR A 720 5.29 1.52 4.81
C THR A 720 5.89 2.94 4.66
N PRO A 721 6.36 3.58 5.74
CA PRO A 721 7.03 4.89 5.66
C PRO A 721 8.30 4.87 4.79
N THR A 722 8.93 3.71 4.67
CA THR A 722 10.05 3.46 3.75
C THR A 722 9.62 2.99 2.36
N VAL A 723 8.34 3.20 2.02
CA VAL A 723 7.72 2.93 0.71
C VAL A 723 7.71 1.44 0.33
N LYS A 724 7.67 0.53 1.32
CA LYS A 724 7.52 -0.92 1.06
C LYS A 724 6.05 -1.30 0.95
N LEU A 725 5.67 -2.07 -0.06
CA LEU A 725 4.28 -2.47 -0.31
C LEU A 725 3.71 -3.37 0.80
N LYS A 726 2.57 -2.96 1.39
CA LYS A 726 1.75 -3.77 2.29
C LYS A 726 0.71 -4.52 1.47
N ARG A 727 1.11 -5.61 0.80
CA ARG A 727 0.30 -6.35 -0.19
C ARG A 727 -1.14 -6.67 0.23
N PRO A 728 -1.44 -7.17 1.45
CA PRO A 728 -2.82 -7.43 1.85
C PRO A 728 -3.69 -6.16 1.87
N ILE A 729 -3.11 -5.04 2.31
CA ILE A 729 -3.77 -3.74 2.34
C ILE A 729 -3.93 -3.19 0.92
N ALA A 730 -2.89 -3.30 0.08
CA ALA A 730 -2.94 -2.91 -1.32
C ALA A 730 -3.97 -3.72 -2.12
N PHE A 731 -4.08 -5.03 -1.87
CA PHE A 731 -5.13 -5.87 -2.45
C PHE A 731 -6.52 -5.38 -2.06
N LYS A 732 -6.77 -5.16 -0.76
CA LYS A 732 -8.04 -4.63 -0.27
C LYS A 732 -8.38 -3.27 -0.90
N PHE A 733 -7.39 -2.37 -0.99
CA PHE A 733 -7.56 -1.03 -1.54
C PHE A 733 -7.84 -1.03 -3.06
N PHE A 734 -7.09 -1.83 -3.83
CA PHE A 734 -7.22 -1.92 -5.29
C PHE A 734 -8.15 -3.05 -5.77
N LYS A 735 -8.91 -3.66 -4.87
CA LYS A 735 -9.73 -4.85 -5.17
C LYS A 735 -10.62 -4.64 -6.39
N LYS A 736 -11.30 -3.49 -6.45
CA LYS A 736 -12.20 -3.13 -7.56
C LYS A 736 -11.48 -3.06 -8.90
N GLN A 737 -10.31 -2.42 -8.95
CA GLN A 737 -9.51 -2.29 -10.17
C GLN A 737 -8.95 -3.64 -10.61
N ILE A 738 -8.52 -4.47 -9.65
CA ILE A 738 -8.01 -5.83 -9.89
C ILE A 738 -9.11 -6.73 -10.46
N GLU A 739 -10.29 -6.74 -9.84
CA GLU A 739 -11.45 -7.50 -10.33
C GLU A 739 -11.85 -7.02 -11.73
N ALA A 740 -11.97 -5.70 -11.95
CA ALA A 740 -12.28 -5.16 -13.27
C ALA A 740 -11.26 -5.55 -14.35
N MET A 741 -9.96 -5.62 -14.00
CA MET A 741 -8.93 -6.08 -14.93
C MET A 741 -9.06 -7.57 -15.28
N TYR A 742 -9.46 -8.40 -14.31
CA TYR A 742 -9.72 -9.82 -14.56
C TYR A 742 -10.99 -10.04 -15.39
N ASP A 743 -12.06 -9.31 -15.09
CA ASP A 743 -13.33 -9.37 -15.82
C ASP A 743 -13.17 -8.88 -17.26
N GLU A 744 -12.38 -7.83 -17.47
CA GLU A 744 -12.03 -7.32 -18.79
C GLU A 744 -11.18 -8.31 -19.63
N GLY A 745 -10.53 -9.26 -18.95
CA GLY A 745 -9.67 -10.26 -19.55
C GLY A 745 -8.30 -9.73 -19.99
N SER A 746 -7.56 -10.55 -20.72
CA SER A 746 -6.24 -10.16 -21.23
C SER A 746 -6.36 -9.13 -22.36
N LEU A 747 -5.64 -8.01 -22.25
CA LEU A 747 -5.53 -7.01 -23.30
C LEU A 747 -4.66 -7.45 -24.49
N LEU A 748 -3.85 -8.51 -24.33
CA LEU A 748 -2.85 -8.93 -25.33
C LEU A 748 -3.40 -9.89 -26.37
N TYR A 749 -4.48 -10.58 -26.05
CA TYR A 749 -5.16 -11.50 -26.96
C TYR A 749 -6.36 -10.80 -27.56
N ASP A 750 -6.47 -10.89 -28.88
CA ASP A 750 -7.60 -10.32 -29.59
C ASP A 750 -8.79 -11.28 -29.45
N GLN A 751 -9.86 -10.81 -28.82
CA GLN A 751 -11.14 -11.54 -28.73
C GLN A 751 -11.66 -11.94 -30.12
N SER A 752 -11.21 -11.27 -31.19
CA SER A 752 -11.50 -11.58 -32.59
C SER A 752 -11.03 -12.99 -33.02
N LYS A 753 -9.89 -13.49 -32.51
CA LYS A 753 -9.42 -14.86 -32.83
C LYS A 753 -10.16 -15.95 -32.06
N ILE A 754 -10.68 -15.62 -30.89
CA ILE A 754 -11.58 -16.50 -30.14
C ILE A 754 -12.97 -16.49 -30.81
N SER A 755 -13.40 -15.32 -31.32
CA SER A 755 -14.69 -15.14 -32.00
C SER A 755 -14.84 -15.89 -33.34
N GLN A 756 -13.73 -16.18 -34.04
CA GLN A 756 -13.75 -17.00 -35.27
C GLN A 756 -13.96 -18.49 -35.00
N LEU A 757 -13.70 -18.97 -33.78
CA LEU A 757 -14.01 -20.34 -33.38
C LEU A 757 -15.45 -20.47 -32.84
N THR A 758 -16.07 -19.38 -32.36
CA THR A 758 -17.43 -19.33 -31.81
C THR A 758 -18.51 -18.87 -32.81
N GLN A 759 -18.18 -18.73 -34.10
CA GLN A 759 -19.09 -18.15 -35.10
C GLN A 759 -20.30 -19.02 -35.49
N SER A 760 -20.52 -20.18 -34.86
CA SER A 760 -21.62 -21.09 -35.21
C SER A 760 -22.87 -21.00 -34.35
N ILE A 761 -22.96 -20.17 -33.29
CA ILE A 761 -24.21 -20.08 -32.51
C ILE A 761 -24.48 -18.63 -32.08
N SER A 762 -25.48 -18.01 -32.70
CA SER A 762 -25.98 -16.67 -32.36
C SER A 762 -27.06 -16.76 -31.29
N THR A 763 -26.98 -15.93 -30.25
CA THR A 763 -28.17 -15.35 -29.59
C THR A 763 -27.84 -14.00 -28.95
N LYS A 764 -28.82 -13.09 -28.99
CA LYS A 764 -28.73 -11.67 -28.59
C LYS A 764 -28.68 -11.54 -27.06
N SER A 765 -27.79 -10.69 -26.51
CA SER A 765 -27.89 -10.20 -25.13
C SER A 765 -27.75 -8.68 -25.05
N GLU A 766 -28.71 -8.02 -24.40
CA GLU A 766 -28.64 -6.62 -23.99
C GLU A 766 -27.79 -6.47 -22.72
N SER A 767 -26.93 -5.45 -22.68
CA SER A 767 -26.03 -5.16 -21.56
C SER A 767 -26.70 -4.30 -20.48
N LYS A 768 -26.71 -4.76 -19.23
CA LYS A 768 -26.98 -3.93 -18.02
C LYS A 768 -25.76 -3.93 -17.11
N ASP A 769 -25.35 -2.73 -16.69
CA ASP A 769 -24.23 -2.45 -15.78
C ASP A 769 -24.41 -3.12 -14.40
N LEU A 770 -23.37 -3.80 -13.91
CA LEU A 770 -23.36 -4.48 -12.60
C LEU A 770 -22.56 -3.68 -11.56
N LYS A 771 -23.26 -3.23 -10.51
CA LYS A 771 -22.71 -2.61 -9.30
C LYS A 771 -22.32 -3.69 -8.28
N GLY A 772 -21.13 -3.58 -7.69
CA GLY A 772 -20.76 -4.01 -6.33
C GLY A 772 -20.79 -5.52 -6.01
N LEU A 773 -19.63 -6.12 -5.80
CA LEU A 773 -19.50 -7.49 -5.28
C LEU A 773 -19.73 -7.54 -3.75
N THR A 774 -21.00 -7.68 -3.36
CA THR A 774 -21.43 -8.41 -2.15
C THR A 774 -22.59 -9.30 -2.55
N LEU A 775 -22.48 -10.63 -2.44
CA LEU A 775 -23.54 -11.66 -2.62
C LEU A 775 -24.40 -11.62 -3.93
N ILE A 776 -24.27 -10.59 -4.78
CA ILE A 776 -25.16 -10.28 -5.92
C ILE A 776 -24.83 -11.12 -7.16
N ALA A 777 -23.58 -11.57 -7.31
CA ALA A 777 -23.14 -12.36 -8.47
C ALA A 777 -23.92 -13.67 -8.64
N ALA A 778 -24.43 -14.26 -7.55
CA ALA A 778 -25.24 -15.47 -7.62
C ALA A 778 -26.67 -15.22 -8.16
N HIS A 779 -27.14 -13.99 -8.29
CA HIS A 779 -28.56 -13.71 -8.57
C HIS A 779 -28.77 -12.59 -9.60
N SER A 780 -27.74 -12.22 -10.35
CA SER A 780 -27.78 -11.17 -11.38
C SER A 780 -28.74 -11.45 -12.54
N HIS A 781 -29.03 -12.72 -12.83
CA HIS A 781 -30.03 -13.13 -13.83
C HIS A 781 -31.48 -12.89 -13.39
N ILE A 782 -31.71 -12.62 -12.10
CA ILE A 782 -33.04 -12.39 -11.57
C ILE A 782 -33.46 -10.96 -11.89
N SER A 783 -34.48 -10.84 -12.73
CA SER A 783 -35.04 -9.56 -13.18
C SER A 783 -36.39 -9.24 -12.54
N GLY A 784 -36.91 -10.13 -11.69
CA GLY A 784 -38.16 -9.94 -10.97
C GLY A 784 -38.66 -11.23 -10.33
N LEU A 785 -39.84 -11.19 -9.70
CA LEU A 785 -40.45 -12.36 -9.05
C LEU A 785 -41.13 -13.33 -10.03
N GLY A 786 -41.22 -13.00 -11.32
CA GLY A 786 -41.85 -13.82 -12.36
C GLY A 786 -43.35 -14.06 -12.14
N LEU A 787 -44.04 -13.02 -11.65
CA LEU A 787 -45.48 -13.02 -11.38
C LEU A 787 -46.25 -12.43 -12.57
N ASP A 788 -47.49 -12.88 -12.76
CA ASP A 788 -48.45 -12.21 -13.64
C ASP A 788 -49.20 -11.07 -12.92
N ASP A 789 -50.09 -10.38 -13.65
CA ASP A 789 -50.88 -9.25 -13.12
C ASP A 789 -51.81 -9.66 -11.96
N GLN A 790 -52.09 -10.96 -11.79
CA GLN A 790 -52.88 -11.52 -10.69
C GLN A 790 -52.01 -12.07 -9.54
N LEU A 791 -50.71 -11.75 -9.53
CA LEU A 791 -49.72 -12.25 -8.58
C LEU A 791 -49.55 -13.78 -8.60
N GLN A 792 -49.90 -14.46 -9.70
CA GLN A 792 -49.61 -15.88 -9.85
C GLN A 792 -48.20 -16.07 -10.44
N PRO A 793 -47.34 -16.88 -9.78
CA PRO A 793 -46.01 -17.17 -10.28
C PRO A 793 -46.07 -18.14 -11.46
N LYS A 794 -45.27 -17.86 -12.50
CA LYS A 794 -45.00 -18.83 -13.57
C LYS A 794 -43.89 -19.80 -13.14
N GLU A 795 -43.94 -21.04 -13.62
CA GLU A 795 -42.96 -22.11 -13.31
C GLU A 795 -41.51 -21.65 -13.51
N SER A 796 -41.22 -21.00 -14.64
CA SER A 796 -39.93 -20.34 -14.91
C SER A 796 -40.18 -18.99 -15.58
N ALA A 797 -39.77 -17.89 -14.94
CA ALA A 797 -39.90 -16.54 -15.48
C ALA A 797 -38.98 -15.54 -14.75
N GLN A 798 -38.46 -14.55 -15.48
CA GLN A 798 -37.61 -13.47 -14.96
C GLN A 798 -36.38 -13.96 -14.16
N GLY A 799 -35.81 -15.10 -14.57
CA GLY A 799 -34.67 -15.73 -13.89
C GLY A 799 -35.03 -16.55 -12.65
N MET A 800 -36.30 -16.60 -12.26
CA MET A 800 -36.78 -17.42 -11.14
C MET A 800 -37.33 -18.75 -11.63
N VAL A 801 -36.93 -19.86 -10.98
CA VAL A 801 -37.45 -21.22 -11.22
C VAL A 801 -38.08 -21.74 -9.94
N GLY A 802 -39.28 -22.31 -10.03
CA GLY A 802 -39.93 -22.96 -8.89
C GLY A 802 -40.31 -22.00 -7.77
N GLN A 803 -40.32 -22.50 -6.51
CA GLN A 803 -40.65 -21.75 -5.28
C GLN A 803 -41.98 -20.96 -5.38
N LEU A 804 -42.98 -21.51 -6.05
CA LEU A 804 -44.22 -20.81 -6.40
C LEU A 804 -44.90 -20.17 -5.18
N LYS A 805 -45.06 -20.92 -4.09
CA LYS A 805 -45.68 -20.41 -2.86
C LYS A 805 -44.91 -19.22 -2.26
N ALA A 806 -43.58 -19.30 -2.24
CA ALA A 806 -42.72 -18.26 -1.69
C ALA A 806 -42.72 -17.00 -2.57
N ARG A 807 -42.68 -17.16 -3.90
CA ARG A 807 -42.78 -16.05 -4.87
C ARG A 807 -44.14 -15.36 -4.81
N LYS A 808 -45.22 -16.12 -4.69
CA LYS A 808 -46.56 -15.58 -4.49
C LYS A 808 -46.65 -14.77 -3.19
N ALA A 809 -46.10 -15.29 -2.09
CA ALA A 809 -46.04 -14.56 -0.82
C ALA A 809 -45.22 -13.26 -0.94
N ALA A 810 -44.06 -13.29 -1.59
CA ALA A 810 -43.27 -12.09 -1.89
C ALA A 810 -44.04 -11.09 -2.77
N GLY A 811 -44.86 -11.56 -3.72
CA GLY A 811 -45.75 -10.72 -4.53
C GLY A 811 -46.85 -10.02 -3.72
N VAL A 812 -47.38 -10.67 -2.68
CA VAL A 812 -48.32 -10.03 -1.76
C VAL A 812 -47.61 -8.95 -0.94
N ILE A 813 -46.39 -9.24 -0.45
CA ILE A 813 -45.55 -8.26 0.26
C ILE A 813 -45.26 -7.05 -0.64
N LEU A 814 -44.93 -7.27 -1.92
CA LEU A 814 -44.76 -6.20 -2.91
C LEU A 814 -45.98 -5.28 -2.98
N LYS A 815 -47.19 -5.84 -3.04
CA LYS A 815 -48.43 -5.03 -3.04
C LYS A 815 -48.66 -4.31 -1.71
N MET A 816 -48.30 -4.91 -0.59
CA MET A 816 -48.37 -4.24 0.71
C MET A 816 -47.42 -3.05 0.80
N VAL A 817 -46.20 -3.20 0.27
CA VAL A 817 -45.21 -2.11 0.15
C VAL A 817 -45.74 -0.99 -0.73
N GLN A 818 -46.22 -1.32 -1.93
CA GLN A 818 -46.79 -0.34 -2.88
C GLN A 818 -48.01 0.40 -2.30
N ALA A 819 -48.74 -0.21 -1.37
CA ALA A 819 -49.86 0.38 -0.66
C ALA A 819 -49.46 1.11 0.64
N GLY A 820 -48.17 1.16 1.00
CA GLY A 820 -47.67 1.78 2.23
C GLY A 820 -48.04 1.05 3.54
N ARG A 821 -48.39 -0.25 3.47
CA ARG A 821 -48.95 -1.03 4.61
C ARG A 821 -47.96 -1.97 5.30
N ILE A 822 -46.65 -1.74 5.14
CA ILE A 822 -45.59 -2.62 5.67
C ILE A 822 -44.77 -2.01 6.82
N ALA A 823 -45.03 -0.74 7.18
CA ALA A 823 -44.30 -0.06 8.25
C ALA A 823 -44.32 -0.84 9.57
N GLY A 824 -43.19 -0.89 10.28
CA GLY A 824 -43.04 -1.60 11.55
C GLY A 824 -42.93 -3.13 11.46
N ARG A 825 -42.84 -3.71 10.26
CA ARG A 825 -42.74 -5.18 10.07
C ARG A 825 -41.48 -5.56 9.30
N ALA A 826 -40.83 -6.64 9.73
CA ALA A 826 -39.75 -7.27 8.99
C ALA A 826 -40.27 -8.47 8.20
N VAL A 827 -39.54 -8.91 7.18
CA VAL A 827 -39.84 -10.12 6.42
C VAL A 827 -38.78 -11.17 6.70
N LEU A 828 -39.16 -12.35 7.18
CA LEU A 828 -38.23 -13.46 7.42
C LEU A 828 -38.41 -14.52 6.35
N VAL A 829 -37.37 -14.80 5.57
CA VAL A 829 -37.35 -15.93 4.63
C VAL A 829 -36.67 -17.12 5.29
N ALA A 830 -37.46 -18.13 5.67
CA ALA A 830 -37.00 -19.31 6.39
C ALA A 830 -37.04 -20.56 5.48
N GLY A 831 -36.02 -21.40 5.58
CA GLY A 831 -36.02 -22.72 4.96
C GLY A 831 -34.63 -23.27 4.71
N PRO A 832 -34.52 -24.53 4.23
CA PRO A 832 -33.25 -25.24 4.08
C PRO A 832 -32.18 -24.46 3.30
N PRO A 833 -30.89 -24.79 3.43
CA PRO A 833 -29.85 -24.23 2.57
C PRO A 833 -30.19 -24.41 1.09
N SER A 834 -29.78 -23.46 0.25
CA SER A 834 -29.90 -23.57 -1.22
C SER A 834 -31.33 -23.58 -1.81
N THR A 835 -32.33 -23.02 -1.10
CA THR A 835 -33.73 -22.92 -1.55
C THR A 835 -34.12 -21.55 -2.16
N GLY A 836 -33.14 -20.73 -2.54
CA GLY A 836 -33.39 -19.45 -3.24
C GLY A 836 -33.85 -18.28 -2.35
N LYS A 837 -33.44 -18.22 -1.08
CA LYS A 837 -33.82 -17.12 -0.16
C LYS A 837 -33.34 -15.74 -0.65
N THR A 838 -32.06 -15.63 -1.01
CA THR A 838 -31.46 -14.41 -1.57
C THR A 838 -32.06 -14.07 -2.94
N ALA A 839 -32.38 -15.09 -3.74
CA ALA A 839 -33.06 -14.93 -5.03
C ALA A 839 -34.43 -14.23 -4.89
N ILE A 840 -35.23 -14.62 -3.88
CA ILE A 840 -36.53 -14.01 -3.61
C ILE A 840 -36.38 -12.53 -3.21
N ALA A 841 -35.40 -12.20 -2.36
CA ALA A 841 -35.14 -10.82 -1.95
C ALA A 841 -34.70 -9.93 -3.13
N MET A 842 -33.79 -10.43 -3.97
CA MET A 842 -33.37 -9.75 -5.19
C MET A 842 -34.54 -9.54 -6.16
N GLY A 843 -35.34 -10.59 -6.39
CA GLY A 843 -36.52 -10.54 -7.25
C GLY A 843 -37.55 -9.51 -6.77
N LEU A 844 -37.77 -9.40 -5.45
CA LEU A 844 -38.63 -8.38 -4.86
C LEU A 844 -38.12 -6.97 -5.18
N SER A 845 -36.83 -6.70 -4.95
CA SER A 845 -36.21 -5.40 -5.22
C SER A 845 -36.30 -5.00 -6.69
N GLN A 846 -35.98 -5.92 -7.61
CA GLN A 846 -36.09 -5.65 -9.05
C GLN A 846 -37.53 -5.39 -9.50
N THR A 847 -38.50 -6.00 -8.83
CA THR A 847 -39.93 -5.77 -9.11
C THR A 847 -40.44 -4.45 -8.52
N LEU A 848 -39.82 -3.93 -7.45
CA LEU A 848 -40.11 -2.58 -6.91
C LEU A 848 -39.62 -1.48 -7.85
N GLY A 849 -38.48 -1.71 -8.52
CA GLY A 849 -37.96 -0.85 -9.58
C GLY A 849 -36.43 -0.92 -9.67
N SER A 850 -35.88 -0.71 -10.87
CA SER A 850 -34.43 -0.79 -11.10
C SER A 850 -33.61 0.31 -10.39
N GLU A 851 -34.27 1.37 -9.92
CA GLU A 851 -33.65 2.47 -9.18
C GLU A 851 -33.78 2.33 -7.65
N VAL A 852 -34.46 1.28 -7.17
CA VAL A 852 -34.68 1.04 -5.75
C VAL A 852 -33.38 0.53 -5.12
N PRO A 853 -32.85 1.16 -4.05
CA PRO A 853 -31.63 0.70 -3.39
C PRO A 853 -31.80 -0.70 -2.82
N PHE A 854 -30.82 -1.58 -3.08
CA PHE A 854 -30.73 -2.92 -2.49
C PHE A 854 -29.39 -3.05 -1.76
N THR A 855 -29.45 -3.25 -0.45
CA THR A 855 -28.26 -3.49 0.38
C THR A 855 -28.32 -4.90 0.93
N ALA A 856 -27.30 -5.72 0.69
CA ALA A 856 -27.18 -7.05 1.27
C ALA A 856 -25.98 -7.14 2.21
N ILE A 857 -26.20 -7.66 3.41
CA ILE A 857 -25.18 -7.89 4.43
C ILE A 857 -25.32 -9.30 5.02
N SER A 858 -24.22 -9.91 5.42
CA SER A 858 -24.27 -11.14 6.23
C SER A 858 -24.28 -10.81 7.72
N GLY A 859 -25.02 -11.56 8.53
CA GLY A 859 -25.04 -11.39 9.99
C GLY A 859 -23.66 -11.54 10.63
N SER A 860 -22.72 -12.28 10.01
CA SER A 860 -21.34 -12.39 10.46
C SER A 860 -20.45 -11.19 10.08
N GLU A 861 -20.82 -10.44 9.04
CA GLU A 861 -20.07 -9.29 8.52
C GLU A 861 -20.04 -8.14 9.53
N ILE A 862 -21.12 -7.94 10.29
CA ILE A 862 -21.27 -6.90 11.32
C ILE A 862 -20.21 -7.02 12.44
N PHE A 863 -19.67 -8.21 12.68
CA PHE A 863 -18.63 -8.45 13.70
C PHE A 863 -17.20 -8.30 13.17
N SER A 864 -17.02 -8.10 11.85
CA SER A 864 -15.71 -8.12 11.18
C SER A 864 -15.18 -6.72 10.80
N LEU A 865 -15.91 -5.67 11.15
CA LEU A 865 -15.63 -4.29 10.77
C LEU A 865 -15.02 -3.51 11.95
N ASP A 866 -14.12 -2.57 11.66
CA ASP A 866 -13.47 -1.68 12.64
C ASP A 866 -14.41 -0.56 13.19
N ILE A 867 -15.73 -0.68 12.97
CA ILE A 867 -16.78 0.27 13.42
C ILE A 867 -17.75 -0.43 14.38
N SER A 868 -18.46 0.34 15.21
CA SER A 868 -19.44 -0.25 16.15
C SER A 868 -20.57 -1.00 15.40
N LYS A 869 -21.10 -2.08 16.00
CA LYS A 869 -22.17 -2.90 15.39
C LYS A 869 -23.39 -2.07 15.00
N THR A 870 -23.74 -1.15 15.89
CA THR A 870 -24.85 -0.19 15.72
C THR A 870 -24.59 0.76 14.56
N GLU A 871 -23.35 1.24 14.39
CA GLU A 871 -22.99 2.09 13.26
C GLU A 871 -23.01 1.31 11.94
N SER A 872 -22.50 0.08 11.93
CA SER A 872 -22.56 -0.80 10.74
C SER A 872 -24.00 -1.03 10.28
N LEU A 873 -24.90 -1.37 11.22
CA LEU A 873 -26.32 -1.51 10.93
C LEU A 873 -26.96 -0.18 10.50
N THR A 874 -26.60 0.94 11.14
CA THR A 874 -27.13 2.28 10.76
C THR A 874 -26.74 2.65 9.34
N GLN A 875 -25.50 2.39 8.92
CA GLN A 875 -25.06 2.61 7.55
C GLN A 875 -25.82 1.69 6.57
N ALA A 876 -26.04 0.42 6.93
CA ALA A 876 -26.81 -0.50 6.09
C ALA A 876 -28.27 -0.05 5.90
N PHE A 877 -28.90 0.46 6.97
CA PHE A 877 -30.23 1.08 6.91
C PHE A 877 -30.23 2.30 5.98
N ARG A 878 -29.30 3.25 6.16
CA ARG A 878 -29.26 4.49 5.37
C ARG A 878 -28.84 4.30 3.91
N LYS A 879 -28.03 3.28 3.60
CA LYS A 879 -27.73 2.86 2.21
C LYS A 879 -28.96 2.30 1.50
N SER A 880 -29.90 1.77 2.26
CA SER A 880 -31.15 1.18 1.74
C SER A 880 -32.29 2.19 1.59
N ILE A 881 -32.05 3.49 1.84
CA ILE A 881 -33.06 4.55 1.68
C ILE A 881 -32.62 5.45 0.52
N GLY A 882 -33.43 5.56 -0.52
CA GLY A 882 -33.17 6.41 -1.69
C GLY A 882 -33.92 7.73 -1.63
N ILE A 883 -33.31 8.80 -2.13
CA ILE A 883 -33.88 10.14 -2.29
C ILE A 883 -33.81 10.50 -3.77
N ARG A 884 -34.97 10.67 -4.40
CA ARG A 884 -35.13 11.04 -5.80
C ARG A 884 -35.30 12.56 -5.90
N ILE A 885 -34.31 13.26 -6.42
CA ILE A 885 -34.25 14.72 -6.56
C ILE A 885 -34.58 15.13 -8.00
N LYS A 886 -35.41 16.15 -8.18
CA LYS A 886 -35.80 16.72 -9.48
C LYS A 886 -35.07 18.05 -9.71
N GLU A 887 -34.41 18.21 -10.86
CA GLU A 887 -33.67 19.42 -11.24
C GLU A 887 -34.11 19.92 -12.62
N GLU A 888 -34.39 21.22 -12.75
CA GLU A 888 -34.73 21.87 -14.04
C GLU A 888 -33.51 22.60 -14.63
N THR A 889 -33.20 22.34 -15.90
CA THR A 889 -32.05 22.95 -16.62
C THR A 889 -32.51 23.64 -17.92
N GLU A 890 -31.92 24.82 -18.22
CA GLU A 890 -32.16 25.55 -19.48
C GLU A 890 -31.11 25.17 -20.54
N ILE A 891 -31.56 24.74 -21.70
CA ILE A 891 -30.73 24.31 -22.84
C ILE A 891 -31.00 25.16 -24.09
N ILE A 892 -29.96 25.43 -24.87
CA ILE A 892 -30.02 26.08 -26.19
C ILE A 892 -29.78 25.02 -27.26
N GLU A 893 -30.67 24.84 -28.23
CA GLU A 893 -30.56 23.79 -29.24
C GLU A 893 -30.85 24.32 -30.65
N GLY A 894 -29.96 24.06 -31.62
CA GLY A 894 -30.16 24.44 -33.02
C GLY A 894 -29.02 24.05 -33.97
N GLU A 895 -29.22 24.29 -35.27
CA GLU A 895 -28.25 24.09 -36.33
C GLU A 895 -27.24 25.25 -36.38
N VAL A 896 -25.95 24.93 -36.35
CA VAL A 896 -24.87 25.91 -36.44
C VAL A 896 -24.74 26.39 -37.88
N VAL A 897 -24.95 27.68 -38.11
CA VAL A 897 -24.84 28.33 -39.43
C VAL A 897 -23.41 28.76 -39.70
N GLU A 898 -22.80 29.43 -38.71
CA GLU A 898 -21.48 30.02 -38.84
C GLU A 898 -20.77 30.10 -37.48
N ILE A 899 -19.44 29.94 -37.48
CA ILE A 899 -18.59 30.14 -36.31
C ILE A 899 -17.47 31.10 -36.72
N GLN A 900 -17.44 32.29 -36.12
CA GLN A 900 -16.39 33.29 -36.28
C GLN A 900 -15.55 33.34 -35.01
N ILE A 901 -14.22 33.30 -35.12
CA ILE A 901 -13.31 33.38 -33.96
C ILE A 901 -12.23 34.41 -34.26
N ASP A 902 -12.28 35.54 -33.57
CA ASP A 902 -11.29 36.60 -33.68
C ASP A 902 -10.11 36.30 -32.74
N ARG A 903 -8.90 36.34 -33.31
CA ARG A 903 -7.65 36.17 -32.56
C ARG A 903 -6.99 37.52 -32.36
N SER A 904 -6.89 37.97 -31.11
CA SER A 904 -6.11 39.14 -30.75
C SER A 904 -4.61 38.95 -31.05
N ILE A 905 -3.98 39.99 -31.58
CA ILE A 905 -2.57 40.04 -32.02
C ILE A 905 -1.59 39.83 -30.84
N THR A 906 -2.04 40.02 -29.60
CA THR A 906 -1.25 39.82 -28.37
C THR A 906 -1.50 38.47 -27.67
N GLY A 907 -2.26 37.55 -28.27
CA GLY A 907 -2.32 36.14 -27.89
C GLY A 907 -3.07 35.78 -26.59
N GLY A 908 -3.69 36.74 -25.89
CA GLY A 908 -4.31 36.51 -24.58
C GLY A 908 -5.81 36.18 -24.55
N HIS A 909 -6.62 36.74 -25.46
CA HIS A 909 -8.08 36.58 -25.44
C HIS A 909 -8.64 36.23 -26.83
N LYS A 910 -9.48 35.18 -26.90
CA LYS A 910 -10.25 34.81 -28.08
C LYS A 910 -11.72 35.17 -27.81
N GLN A 911 -12.29 36.01 -28.65
CA GLN A 911 -13.74 36.22 -28.69
C GLN A 911 -14.25 35.63 -30.00
N GLY A 912 -15.42 35.02 -29.94
CA GLY A 912 -16.03 34.41 -31.12
C GLY A 912 -17.51 34.68 -31.16
N LYS A 913 -18.11 34.52 -32.34
CA LYS A 913 -19.54 34.59 -32.55
C LYS A 913 -20.02 33.26 -33.12
N LEU A 914 -21.09 32.74 -32.55
CA LEU A 914 -21.76 31.52 -33.01
C LEU A 914 -23.15 31.89 -33.49
N THR A 915 -23.42 31.63 -34.75
CA THR A 915 -24.76 31.78 -35.31
C THR A 915 -25.45 30.43 -35.31
N ILE A 916 -26.57 30.32 -34.59
CA ILE A 916 -27.39 29.11 -34.51
C ILE A 916 -28.79 29.44 -35.03
N LYS A 917 -29.37 28.53 -35.81
CA LYS A 917 -30.75 28.61 -36.28
C LYS A 917 -31.58 27.39 -35.89
N THR A 918 -32.87 27.61 -35.70
CA THR A 918 -33.93 26.60 -35.82
C THR A 918 -34.62 26.77 -37.17
N THR A 919 -35.68 26.01 -37.47
CA THR A 919 -36.52 26.28 -38.65
C THR A 919 -37.19 27.64 -38.61
N ASP A 920 -37.38 28.20 -37.40
CA ASP A 920 -38.25 29.35 -37.17
C ASP A 920 -37.47 30.64 -36.88
N MET A 921 -36.23 30.54 -36.41
CA MET A 921 -35.41 31.71 -36.05
C MET A 921 -33.91 31.44 -36.11
N GLU A 922 -33.15 32.52 -36.30
CA GLU A 922 -31.68 32.51 -36.30
C GLU A 922 -31.18 33.57 -35.32
N THR A 923 -30.17 33.24 -34.52
CA THR A 923 -29.63 34.15 -33.49
C THR A 923 -28.11 33.98 -33.37
N ILE A 924 -27.45 35.11 -33.11
CA ILE A 924 -26.00 35.19 -32.93
C ILE A 924 -25.69 35.27 -31.43
N TYR A 925 -24.88 34.33 -30.95
CA TYR A 925 -24.38 34.30 -29.57
C TYR A 925 -22.91 34.69 -29.54
N GLU A 926 -22.55 35.58 -28.62
CA GLU A 926 -21.16 35.85 -28.30
C GLU A 926 -20.58 34.73 -27.45
N LEU A 927 -19.45 34.19 -27.88
CA LEU A 927 -18.76 33.09 -27.24
C LEU A 927 -17.60 33.60 -26.40
N GLY A 928 -17.57 33.19 -25.13
CA GLY A 928 -16.37 33.27 -24.30
C GLY A 928 -15.36 32.15 -24.59
N ASN A 929 -14.13 32.29 -24.07
CA ASN A 929 -13.03 31.33 -24.26
C ASN A 929 -13.43 29.86 -24.00
N LYS A 930 -14.16 29.57 -22.91
CA LYS A 930 -14.61 28.20 -22.56
C LYS A 930 -15.54 27.58 -23.60
N MET A 931 -16.45 28.38 -24.18
CA MET A 931 -17.39 27.92 -25.20
C MET A 931 -16.69 27.67 -26.54
N ILE A 932 -15.71 28.51 -26.89
CA ILE A 932 -14.86 28.33 -28.08
C ILE A 932 -14.05 27.02 -27.96
N GLU A 933 -13.50 26.74 -26.78
CA GLU A 933 -12.83 25.47 -26.50
C GLU A 933 -13.80 24.28 -26.57
N GLY A 934 -15.02 24.44 -26.07
CA GLY A 934 -16.10 23.44 -26.17
C GLY A 934 -16.46 23.09 -27.62
N LEU A 935 -16.70 24.09 -28.48
CA LEU A 935 -16.97 23.89 -29.91
C LEU A 935 -15.80 23.21 -30.63
N THR A 936 -14.57 23.58 -30.25
CA THR A 936 -13.34 22.99 -30.82
C THR A 936 -13.17 21.53 -30.39
N LYS A 937 -13.47 21.21 -29.12
CA LYS A 937 -13.38 19.86 -28.56
C LYS A 937 -14.37 18.90 -29.22
N GLU A 938 -15.61 19.35 -29.41
CA GLU A 938 -16.68 18.58 -30.06
C GLU A 938 -16.60 18.60 -31.60
N LYS A 939 -15.60 19.30 -32.16
CA LYS A 939 -15.38 19.46 -33.61
C LYS A 939 -16.66 19.91 -34.33
N VAL A 940 -17.32 20.92 -33.77
CA VAL A 940 -18.53 21.50 -34.33
C VAL A 940 -18.19 22.32 -35.55
N LEU A 941 -18.89 22.06 -36.65
CA LEU A 941 -18.77 22.74 -37.93
C LEU A 941 -20.11 23.35 -38.34
N ALA A 942 -20.08 24.29 -39.29
CA ALA A 942 -21.29 24.78 -39.93
C ALA A 942 -22.07 23.61 -40.56
N GLY A 943 -23.36 23.52 -40.24
CA GLY A 943 -24.27 22.44 -40.60
C GLY A 943 -24.41 21.34 -39.54
N ASP A 944 -23.79 21.44 -38.36
CA ASP A 944 -24.03 20.53 -37.24
C ASP A 944 -25.19 21.02 -36.34
N VAL A 945 -25.97 20.10 -35.79
CA VAL A 945 -26.99 20.39 -34.77
C VAL A 945 -26.37 20.18 -33.39
N VAL A 946 -26.46 21.20 -32.52
CA VAL A 946 -25.83 21.19 -31.19
C VAL A 946 -26.84 21.53 -30.10
N SER A 947 -26.59 21.01 -28.89
CA SER A 947 -27.27 21.39 -27.66
C SER A 947 -26.25 21.97 -26.68
N ILE A 948 -26.59 23.10 -26.07
CA ILE A 948 -25.74 23.87 -25.15
C ILE A 948 -26.50 24.05 -23.84
N ASP A 949 -25.94 23.52 -22.76
CA ASP A 949 -26.44 23.79 -21.41
C ASP A 949 -26.01 25.20 -20.96
N LYS A 950 -26.98 26.05 -20.60
CA LYS A 950 -26.75 27.48 -20.32
C LYS A 950 -26.06 27.72 -18.98
N ALA A 951 -26.28 26.84 -17.98
CA ALA A 951 -25.70 26.99 -16.64
C ALA A 951 -24.25 26.49 -16.59
N SER A 952 -23.97 25.36 -17.24
CA SER A 952 -22.65 24.72 -17.23
C SER A 952 -21.76 25.12 -18.42
N GLY A 953 -22.35 25.64 -19.51
CA GLY A 953 -21.64 25.93 -20.76
C GLY A 953 -21.21 24.67 -21.52
N LYS A 954 -21.76 23.49 -21.18
CA LYS A 954 -21.44 22.23 -21.85
C LYS A 954 -22.12 22.16 -23.22
N ILE A 955 -21.33 21.96 -24.27
CA ILE A 955 -21.79 21.81 -25.64
C ILE A 955 -21.78 20.32 -26.01
N SER A 956 -22.86 19.83 -26.61
CA SER A 956 -22.99 18.46 -27.11
C SER A 956 -23.41 18.48 -28.58
N LYS A 957 -22.65 17.82 -29.46
CA LYS A 957 -23.00 17.67 -30.88
C LYS A 957 -23.99 16.53 -31.04
N LEU A 958 -25.21 16.83 -31.49
CA LEU A 958 -26.29 15.86 -31.65
C LEU A 958 -26.18 15.07 -32.97
N GLY A 959 -25.65 15.73 -34.01
CA GLY A 959 -25.40 15.14 -35.32
C GLY A 959 -25.31 16.19 -36.42
N ARG A 960 -25.28 15.76 -37.69
CA ARG A 960 -25.17 16.65 -38.85
C ARG A 960 -26.55 16.94 -39.45
N SER A 961 -26.83 18.18 -39.83
CA SER A 961 -28.13 18.57 -40.38
C SER A 961 -28.40 17.93 -41.75
N PHE A 962 -29.62 17.45 -41.96
CA PHE A 962 -30.05 16.85 -43.23
C PHE A 962 -29.98 17.81 -44.43
N THR A 963 -30.05 19.13 -44.20
CA THR A 963 -30.02 20.16 -45.26
C THR A 963 -28.69 20.23 -46.03
N ARG A 964 -27.60 19.69 -45.46
CA ARG A 964 -26.26 19.65 -46.09
C ARG A 964 -25.78 18.26 -46.51
N ALA A 965 -26.69 17.29 -46.63
CA ALA A 965 -26.34 15.91 -46.99
C ALA A 965 -25.71 15.76 -48.39
N ARG A 966 -25.81 16.76 -49.28
CA ARG A 966 -25.32 16.70 -50.67
C ARG A 966 -23.89 17.21 -50.90
N ASP A 967 -23.23 17.81 -49.90
CA ASP A 967 -21.99 18.57 -50.13
C ASP A 967 -20.69 17.74 -50.13
N TYR A 968 -20.71 16.43 -49.82
CA TYR A 968 -19.49 15.62 -49.71
C TYR A 968 -19.71 14.14 -50.08
N ASP A 969 -19.13 13.70 -51.20
CA ASP A 969 -19.22 12.33 -51.75
C ASP A 969 -18.32 11.27 -51.04
N ALA A 970 -17.80 11.57 -49.85
CA ALA A 970 -16.99 10.62 -49.07
C ALA A 970 -17.23 10.79 -47.57
N MET A 971 -18.14 9.98 -47.00
CA MET A 971 -18.38 9.94 -45.54
C MET A 971 -18.42 8.49 -45.05
N GLY A 972 -17.82 8.24 -43.87
CA GLY A 972 -17.74 6.93 -43.24
C GLY A 972 -19.05 6.48 -42.56
N PRO A 973 -19.16 5.18 -42.21
CA PRO A 973 -20.41 4.53 -41.77
C PRO A 973 -21.04 5.02 -40.45
N GLU A 974 -20.43 5.96 -39.72
CA GLU A 974 -20.90 6.42 -38.39
C GLU A 974 -21.50 7.84 -38.35
N THR A 975 -21.78 8.48 -39.49
CA THR A 975 -22.31 9.86 -39.48
C THR A 975 -23.81 9.87 -39.15
N LYS A 976 -24.16 10.30 -37.93
CA LYS A 976 -25.54 10.47 -37.47
C LYS A 976 -26.15 11.78 -37.99
N PHE A 977 -27.19 11.68 -38.81
CA PHE A 977 -27.93 12.84 -39.33
C PHE A 977 -29.13 13.16 -38.44
N VAL A 978 -29.38 14.46 -38.22
CA VAL A 978 -30.44 14.98 -37.34
C VAL A 978 -31.16 16.11 -38.07
N GLN A 979 -32.49 16.23 -37.91
CA GLN A 979 -33.24 17.36 -38.50
C GLN A 979 -32.92 18.66 -37.78
N CYS A 980 -33.00 19.78 -38.50
CA CYS A 980 -32.90 21.09 -37.87
C CYS A 980 -34.05 21.23 -36.85
N PRO A 981 -33.78 21.57 -35.57
CA PRO A 981 -34.82 21.72 -34.56
C PRO A 981 -35.84 22.80 -34.93
N GLU A 982 -37.10 22.59 -34.58
CA GLU A 982 -38.19 23.56 -34.74
C GLU A 982 -38.45 24.33 -33.42
N GLY A 983 -39.03 25.53 -33.51
CA GLY A 983 -39.37 26.38 -32.38
C GLY A 983 -38.27 27.33 -31.91
N GLU A 984 -38.41 27.81 -30.67
CA GLU A 984 -37.43 28.68 -30.02
C GLU A 984 -36.11 27.95 -29.73
N LEU A 985 -35.00 28.68 -29.79
CA LEU A 985 -33.66 28.14 -29.52
C LEU A 985 -33.49 27.70 -28.05
N GLN A 986 -34.24 28.27 -27.09
CA GLN A 986 -34.13 27.97 -25.65
C GLN A 986 -35.25 27.06 -25.16
N LYS A 987 -34.91 25.93 -24.49
CA LYS A 987 -35.85 24.94 -23.95
C LYS A 987 -35.52 24.62 -22.48
N ARG A 988 -36.53 24.24 -21.68
CA ARG A 988 -36.37 23.76 -20.30
C ARG A 988 -36.48 22.23 -20.25
N LYS A 989 -35.57 21.58 -19.53
CA LYS A 989 -35.51 20.12 -19.38
C LYS A 989 -35.38 19.72 -17.91
N GLU A 990 -36.27 18.84 -17.45
CA GLU A 990 -36.23 18.26 -16.10
C GLU A 990 -35.37 16.99 -16.09
N VAL A 991 -34.48 16.86 -15.12
CA VAL A 991 -33.60 15.70 -14.89
C VAL A 991 -33.83 15.19 -13.47
N VAL A 992 -33.98 13.87 -13.31
CA VAL A 992 -34.27 13.23 -12.02
C VAL A 992 -33.09 12.35 -11.61
N HIS A 993 -32.63 12.50 -10.37
CA HIS A 993 -31.49 11.76 -9.82
C HIS A 993 -31.88 11.05 -8.52
N THR A 994 -31.56 9.76 -8.38
CA THR A 994 -31.78 9.00 -7.14
C THR A 994 -30.44 8.79 -6.42
N VAL A 995 -30.31 9.26 -5.18
CA VAL A 995 -29.12 9.12 -4.32
C VAL A 995 -29.51 8.46 -3.00
N SER A 996 -28.64 7.67 -2.38
CA SER A 996 -28.93 7.10 -1.06
C SER A 996 -28.77 8.13 0.07
N LEU A 997 -29.53 7.97 1.14
CA LEU A 997 -29.46 8.84 2.31
C LEU A 997 -28.06 8.83 2.95
N HIS A 998 -27.39 7.68 2.93
CA HIS A 998 -26.00 7.56 3.38
C HIS A 998 -25.00 8.35 2.50
N GLU A 999 -25.18 8.38 1.18
CA GLU A 999 -24.32 9.20 0.31
C GLU A 999 -24.47 10.70 0.65
N ILE A 1000 -25.68 11.15 0.99
CA ILE A 1000 -25.92 12.52 1.46
C ILE A 1000 -25.21 12.79 2.79
N ASP A 1001 -25.22 11.82 3.73
CA ASP A 1001 -24.46 11.90 4.99
C ASP A 1001 -22.98 12.09 4.77
N VAL A 1002 -22.40 11.28 3.90
CA VAL A 1002 -20.96 11.30 3.60
C VAL A 1002 -20.55 12.60 2.92
N ILE A 1003 -21.41 13.19 2.09
CA ILE A 1003 -21.15 14.46 1.43
C ILE A 1003 -21.18 15.62 2.45
N ASN A 1004 -22.16 15.62 3.35
CA ASN A 1004 -22.38 16.75 4.27
C ASN A 1004 -21.54 16.68 5.55
N SER A 1005 -21.01 15.52 5.93
CA SER A 1005 -20.03 15.42 7.02
C SER A 1005 -18.69 16.10 6.68
N ARG A 1006 -18.46 16.46 5.40
CA ARG A 1006 -17.22 17.04 4.89
C ARG A 1006 -17.29 18.57 4.78
N GLN A 1007 -17.26 19.30 5.90
CA GLN A 1007 -17.14 20.78 5.89
C GLN A 1007 -15.73 21.32 5.51
N GLN A 1008 -14.81 20.50 4.98
CA GLN A 1008 -13.47 20.93 4.54
C GLN A 1008 -13.27 20.93 3.01
N GLY A 1009 -14.04 21.72 2.26
CA GLY A 1009 -13.74 22.11 0.87
C GLY A 1009 -13.35 20.98 -0.13
N PHE A 1010 -12.78 21.40 -1.27
CA PHE A 1010 -12.40 20.53 -2.40
C PHE A 1010 -11.33 19.46 -2.03
N LEU A 1011 -10.59 19.63 -0.93
CA LEU A 1011 -9.62 18.66 -0.42
C LEU A 1011 -10.26 17.41 0.23
N ALA A 1012 -11.54 17.46 0.61
CA ALA A 1012 -12.23 16.31 1.20
C ALA A 1012 -12.58 15.19 0.19
N LEU A 1013 -12.29 15.38 -1.10
CA LEU A 1013 -12.38 14.31 -2.11
C LEU A 1013 -11.25 13.28 -2.00
N PHE A 1014 -10.21 13.56 -1.20
CA PHE A 1014 -8.98 12.76 -1.10
C PHE A 1014 -8.84 11.94 0.20
N SER A 1015 -9.86 11.91 1.06
CA SER A 1015 -9.79 11.34 2.42
C SER A 1015 -10.71 10.13 2.65
N GLY A 1016 -10.94 9.28 1.65
CA GLY A 1016 -11.85 8.12 1.77
C GLY A 1016 -11.45 7.14 2.87
N ASP A 1017 -11.97 7.31 4.08
CA ASP A 1017 -13.28 6.78 4.46
C ASP A 1017 -13.84 7.62 5.62
N THR A 1018 -15.15 7.79 5.68
CA THR A 1018 -15.79 8.45 6.83
C THR A 1018 -15.76 7.48 8.00
N GLY A 1019 -15.10 7.85 9.09
CA GLY A 1019 -15.34 7.22 10.39
C GLY A 1019 -16.82 7.35 10.82
N GLU A 1020 -17.11 7.07 12.08
CA GLU A 1020 -18.49 7.20 12.59
C GLU A 1020 -19.04 8.60 12.28
N ILE A 1021 -20.14 8.66 11.52
CA ILE A 1021 -20.79 9.92 11.19
C ILE A 1021 -21.58 10.36 12.42
N GLN A 1022 -21.26 11.54 12.94
CA GLN A 1022 -21.91 12.10 14.12
C GLN A 1022 -23.44 12.19 13.92
N ALA A 1023 -24.20 11.87 14.97
CA ALA A 1023 -25.66 11.89 14.94
C ALA A 1023 -26.22 13.27 14.54
N GLU A 1024 -25.55 14.35 14.98
CA GLU A 1024 -25.92 15.73 14.66
C GLU A 1024 -25.97 16.01 13.15
N VAL A 1025 -25.02 15.45 12.38
CA VAL A 1025 -24.99 15.59 10.92
C VAL A 1025 -26.16 14.85 10.29
N ARG A 1026 -26.49 13.66 10.80
CA ARG A 1026 -27.62 12.85 10.31
C ARG A 1026 -28.95 13.53 10.57
N ASP A 1027 -29.11 14.12 11.76
CA ASP A 1027 -30.33 14.84 12.12
C ASP A 1027 -30.54 16.06 11.23
N GLN A 1028 -29.50 16.85 10.96
CA GLN A 1028 -29.56 17.98 10.03
C GLN A 1028 -29.96 17.55 8.61
N ILE A 1029 -29.47 16.41 8.15
CA ILE A 1029 -29.79 15.87 6.82
C ILE A 1029 -31.23 15.36 6.78
N ASN A 1030 -31.68 14.67 7.83
CA ASN A 1030 -33.06 14.22 7.93
C ASN A 1030 -34.03 15.42 7.84
N THR A 1031 -33.71 16.54 8.52
CA THR A 1031 -34.50 17.78 8.42
C THR A 1031 -34.51 18.33 6.99
N LYS A 1032 -33.35 18.45 6.33
CA LYS A 1032 -33.27 18.95 4.95
C LYS A 1032 -34.02 18.07 3.94
N VAL A 1033 -33.95 16.75 4.11
CA VAL A 1033 -34.66 15.81 3.25
C VAL A 1033 -36.17 15.93 3.45
N ALA A 1034 -36.63 16.14 4.69
CA ALA A 1034 -38.03 16.42 4.98
C ALA A 1034 -38.49 17.74 4.31
N GLU A 1035 -37.68 18.80 4.40
CA GLU A 1035 -37.96 20.07 3.71
C GLU A 1035 -38.05 19.89 2.19
N TRP A 1036 -37.11 19.18 1.56
CA TRP A 1036 -37.16 18.93 0.11
C TRP A 1036 -38.37 18.10 -0.32
N LYS A 1037 -38.85 17.22 0.55
CA LYS A 1037 -40.09 16.46 0.35
C LYS A 1037 -41.31 17.36 0.42
N GLU A 1038 -41.38 18.28 1.39
CA GLU A 1038 -42.47 19.26 1.52
C GLU A 1038 -42.51 20.26 0.36
N GLU A 1039 -41.33 20.68 -0.14
CA GLU A 1039 -41.20 21.57 -1.29
C GLU A 1039 -41.45 20.89 -2.65
N GLY A 1040 -41.65 19.57 -2.67
CA GLY A 1040 -41.86 18.78 -3.90
C GLY A 1040 -40.59 18.62 -4.77
N LYS A 1041 -39.41 18.95 -4.24
CA LYS A 1041 -38.10 18.83 -4.92
C LYS A 1041 -37.50 17.44 -4.81
N ALA A 1042 -37.90 16.67 -3.80
CA ALA A 1042 -37.44 15.30 -3.62
C ALA A 1042 -38.56 14.32 -3.21
N GLU A 1043 -38.42 13.06 -3.60
CA GLU A 1043 -39.29 11.94 -3.21
C GLU A 1043 -38.45 10.87 -2.51
N ILE A 1044 -38.94 10.32 -1.39
CA ILE A 1044 -38.26 9.24 -0.66
C ILE A 1044 -38.68 7.90 -1.24
N VAL A 1045 -37.69 7.08 -1.59
CA VAL A 1045 -37.84 5.74 -2.14
C VAL A 1045 -37.36 4.72 -1.10
N PRO A 1046 -38.25 4.00 -0.40
CA PRO A 1046 -37.84 2.95 0.52
C PRO A 1046 -37.24 1.78 -0.27
N GLY A 1047 -35.96 1.50 -0.01
CA GLY A 1047 -35.25 0.36 -0.60
C GLY A 1047 -35.39 -0.91 0.23
N VAL A 1048 -34.55 -1.90 -0.07
CA VAL A 1048 -34.55 -3.21 0.57
C VAL A 1048 -33.21 -3.43 1.27
N LEU A 1049 -33.26 -3.73 2.57
CA LEU A 1049 -32.13 -4.20 3.36
C LEU A 1049 -32.27 -5.72 3.54
N PHE A 1050 -31.37 -6.50 2.96
CA PHE A 1050 -31.30 -7.95 3.10
C PHE A 1050 -30.21 -8.37 4.07
N ILE A 1051 -30.58 -9.07 5.15
CA ILE A 1051 -29.67 -9.62 6.15
C ILE A 1051 -29.67 -11.14 6.03
N ASP A 1052 -28.60 -11.70 5.47
CA ASP A 1052 -28.41 -13.15 5.42
C ASP A 1052 -27.85 -13.69 6.74
N GLU A 1053 -28.09 -14.97 7.02
CA GLU A 1053 -27.65 -15.63 8.26
C GLU A 1053 -28.03 -14.84 9.53
N VAL A 1054 -29.26 -14.32 9.60
CA VAL A 1054 -29.70 -13.41 10.68
C VAL A 1054 -29.50 -13.99 12.09
N HIS A 1055 -29.51 -15.31 12.23
CA HIS A 1055 -29.25 -16.03 13.49
C HIS A 1055 -27.82 -15.84 14.03
N MET A 1056 -26.92 -15.25 13.25
CA MET A 1056 -25.55 -14.89 13.65
C MET A 1056 -25.48 -13.55 14.38
N LEU A 1057 -26.54 -12.74 14.34
CA LEU A 1057 -26.67 -11.50 15.11
C LEU A 1057 -26.84 -11.77 16.60
N ASP A 1058 -26.41 -10.82 17.43
CA ASP A 1058 -26.62 -10.85 18.87
C ASP A 1058 -27.83 -10.00 19.30
N ILE A 1059 -28.15 -10.09 20.59
CA ILE A 1059 -29.30 -9.39 21.18
C ILE A 1059 -29.23 -7.85 21.03
N GLU A 1060 -28.04 -7.28 20.96
CA GLU A 1060 -27.83 -5.83 20.77
C GLU A 1060 -28.26 -5.41 19.36
N CYS A 1061 -27.82 -6.17 18.34
CA CYS A 1061 -28.24 -5.97 16.95
C CYS A 1061 -29.76 -6.11 16.79
N PHE A 1062 -30.37 -7.13 17.40
CA PHE A 1062 -31.83 -7.32 17.32
C PHE A 1062 -32.61 -6.19 17.98
N SER A 1063 -32.15 -5.70 19.13
CA SER A 1063 -32.75 -4.54 19.80
C SER A 1063 -32.66 -3.29 18.93
N PHE A 1064 -31.54 -3.07 18.23
CA PHE A 1064 -31.40 -1.95 17.30
C PHE A 1064 -32.36 -2.06 16.13
N ILE A 1065 -32.43 -3.23 15.47
CA ILE A 1065 -33.33 -3.48 14.33
C ILE A 1065 -34.79 -3.25 14.75
N ASN A 1066 -35.19 -3.74 15.93
CA ASN A 1066 -36.57 -3.60 16.40
C ASN A 1066 -36.97 -2.12 16.60
N ARG A 1067 -36.04 -1.29 17.10
CA ARG A 1067 -36.22 0.16 17.21
C ARG A 1067 -36.21 0.86 15.84
N ALA A 1068 -35.28 0.49 14.97
CA ALA A 1068 -35.11 1.13 13.66
C ALA A 1068 -36.29 0.84 12.70
N LEU A 1069 -36.99 -0.28 12.87
CA LEU A 1069 -38.20 -0.61 12.12
C LEU A 1069 -39.41 0.29 12.44
N GLU A 1070 -39.37 1.01 13.56
CA GLU A 1070 -40.42 1.97 13.95
C GLU A 1070 -40.26 3.34 13.27
N ASP A 1071 -39.12 3.59 12.62
CA ASP A 1071 -38.86 4.82 11.86
C ASP A 1071 -39.76 4.89 10.60
N GLU A 1072 -40.32 6.06 10.32
CA GLU A 1072 -41.15 6.31 9.13
C GLU A 1072 -40.37 6.07 7.82
N PHE A 1073 -39.04 6.26 7.85
CA PHE A 1073 -38.14 6.07 6.71
C PHE A 1073 -37.50 4.69 6.64
N ALA A 1074 -37.92 3.74 7.49
CA ALA A 1074 -37.32 2.41 7.54
C ALA A 1074 -37.41 1.70 6.18
N PRO A 1075 -36.30 1.13 5.68
CA PRO A 1075 -36.31 0.32 4.47
C PRO A 1075 -37.06 -1.00 4.74
N ILE A 1076 -37.35 -1.73 3.67
CA ILE A 1076 -37.91 -3.07 3.77
C ILE A 1076 -36.80 -4.00 4.28
N VAL A 1077 -36.88 -4.38 5.55
CA VAL A 1077 -35.91 -5.29 6.17
C VAL A 1077 -36.33 -6.73 5.89
N MET A 1078 -35.57 -7.40 5.02
CA MET A 1078 -35.68 -8.83 4.74
C MET A 1078 -34.55 -9.57 5.44
N MET A 1079 -34.87 -10.62 6.19
CA MET A 1079 -33.93 -11.44 6.93
C MET A 1079 -34.00 -12.87 6.40
N ALA A 1080 -32.88 -13.58 6.34
CA ALA A 1080 -32.84 -14.98 5.92
C ALA A 1080 -32.21 -15.87 6.98
N THR A 1081 -32.78 -17.07 7.14
CA THR A 1081 -32.23 -18.10 8.02
C THR A 1081 -32.46 -19.49 7.46
N ASN A 1082 -31.51 -20.37 7.74
CA ASN A 1082 -31.60 -21.81 7.50
C ASN A 1082 -31.70 -22.62 8.81
N ARG A 1083 -31.77 -21.95 9.97
CA ARG A 1083 -31.86 -22.60 11.28
C ARG A 1083 -33.32 -22.70 11.74
N GLY A 1084 -33.71 -23.88 12.23
CA GLY A 1084 -35.01 -24.11 12.86
C GLY A 1084 -35.06 -23.60 14.30
N LEU A 1085 -34.17 -24.11 15.15
CA LEU A 1085 -33.98 -23.65 16.53
C LEU A 1085 -32.51 -23.26 16.72
N SER A 1086 -32.23 -22.04 17.17
CA SER A 1086 -30.87 -21.56 17.39
C SER A 1086 -30.78 -20.72 18.66
N LYS A 1087 -29.60 -20.69 19.27
CA LYS A 1087 -29.29 -19.82 20.41
C LYS A 1087 -29.19 -18.38 19.93
N ILE A 1088 -29.86 -17.44 20.61
CA ILE A 1088 -29.68 -16.01 20.36
C ILE A 1088 -28.33 -15.62 20.95
N ARG A 1089 -27.38 -15.17 20.10
CA ARG A 1089 -26.03 -14.82 20.54
C ARG A 1089 -26.08 -13.68 21.56
N GLY A 1090 -25.19 -13.73 22.55
CA GLY A 1090 -25.22 -12.84 23.71
C GLY A 1090 -26.22 -13.23 24.81
N THR A 1091 -27.02 -14.29 24.62
CA THR A 1091 -27.95 -14.81 25.64
C THR A 1091 -27.79 -16.33 25.78
N ASN A 1092 -28.42 -16.93 26.80
CA ASN A 1092 -28.55 -18.39 26.93
C ASN A 1092 -29.85 -18.96 26.36
N TYR A 1093 -30.67 -18.14 25.72
CA TYR A 1093 -31.98 -18.52 25.24
C TYR A 1093 -31.91 -19.12 23.83
N LYS A 1094 -32.58 -20.27 23.61
CA LYS A 1094 -32.82 -20.82 22.28
C LYS A 1094 -34.19 -20.37 21.81
N ALA A 1095 -34.26 -19.81 20.60
CA ALA A 1095 -35.50 -19.35 20.02
C ALA A 1095 -35.68 -19.91 18.60
N PRO A 1096 -36.93 -20.00 18.11
CA PRO A 1096 -37.19 -20.31 16.70
C PRO A 1096 -36.40 -19.35 15.82
N HIS A 1097 -35.75 -19.90 14.78
CA HIS A 1097 -34.96 -19.14 13.81
C HIS A 1097 -33.76 -18.37 14.35
N GLY A 1098 -33.49 -18.42 15.67
CA GLY A 1098 -32.47 -17.62 16.34
C GLY A 1098 -32.86 -16.16 16.56
N LEU A 1099 -34.15 -15.83 16.48
CA LEU A 1099 -34.66 -14.46 16.68
C LEU A 1099 -35.32 -14.31 18.06
N PRO A 1100 -35.19 -13.14 18.71
CA PRO A 1100 -36.03 -12.76 19.84
C PRO A 1100 -37.53 -12.83 19.51
N MET A 1101 -38.36 -13.24 20.48
CA MET A 1101 -39.81 -13.44 20.27
C MET A 1101 -40.53 -12.15 19.85
N ASP A 1102 -40.12 -11.00 20.38
CA ASP A 1102 -40.66 -9.68 20.04
C ASP A 1102 -40.42 -9.30 18.56
N LEU A 1103 -39.24 -9.60 18.02
CA LEU A 1103 -38.95 -9.38 16.61
C LEU A 1103 -39.63 -10.44 15.72
N LEU A 1104 -39.73 -11.68 16.20
CA LEU A 1104 -40.41 -12.76 15.50
C LEU A 1104 -41.91 -12.49 15.35
N ASP A 1105 -42.57 -11.98 16.39
CA ASP A 1105 -43.98 -11.57 16.37
C ASP A 1105 -44.24 -10.40 15.40
N ARG A 1106 -43.22 -9.56 15.16
CA ARG A 1106 -43.24 -8.47 14.17
C ARG A 1106 -42.80 -8.91 12.77
N SER A 1107 -42.45 -10.18 12.57
CA SER A 1107 -41.94 -10.71 11.31
C SER A 1107 -43.01 -11.44 10.49
N ILE A 1108 -43.08 -11.16 9.20
CA ILE A 1108 -43.86 -11.94 8.24
C ILE A 1108 -42.96 -13.04 7.68
N ILE A 1109 -43.31 -14.30 7.92
CA ILE A 1109 -42.46 -15.44 7.56
C ILE A 1109 -42.85 -16.01 6.20
N ILE A 1110 -41.93 -15.97 5.24
CA ILE A 1110 -41.99 -16.71 3.98
C ILE A 1110 -41.20 -18.01 4.15
N HIS A 1111 -41.86 -19.15 3.95
CA HIS A 1111 -41.16 -20.44 3.93
C HIS A 1111 -40.74 -20.83 2.51
N THR A 1112 -39.56 -21.43 2.39
CA THR A 1112 -39.04 -22.01 1.15
C THR A 1112 -38.95 -23.54 1.29
N ALA A 1113 -39.14 -24.27 0.19
CA ALA A 1113 -39.09 -25.73 0.17
C ALA A 1113 -37.88 -26.25 -0.62
N PRO A 1114 -37.43 -27.50 -0.42
CA PRO A 1114 -36.48 -28.14 -1.33
C PRO A 1114 -37.01 -28.16 -2.77
N TYR A 1115 -36.11 -28.02 -3.75
CA TYR A 1115 -36.45 -28.10 -5.17
C TYR A 1115 -36.68 -29.58 -5.60
N SER A 1116 -37.60 -29.77 -6.53
CA SER A 1116 -37.84 -31.03 -7.24
C SER A 1116 -36.74 -31.33 -8.26
N ALA A 1117 -36.70 -32.57 -8.79
CA ALA A 1117 -35.72 -33.00 -9.80
C ALA A 1117 -35.73 -32.09 -11.04
N ASP A 1118 -36.92 -31.80 -11.55
CA ASP A 1118 -37.13 -31.02 -12.76
C ASP A 1118 -36.72 -29.55 -12.56
N GLU A 1119 -36.99 -29.00 -11.36
CA GLU A 1119 -36.54 -27.66 -10.98
C GLU A 1119 -35.01 -27.60 -10.84
N ILE A 1120 -34.39 -28.59 -10.19
CA ILE A 1120 -32.92 -28.69 -10.06
C ILE A 1120 -32.27 -28.77 -11.45
N ASN A 1121 -32.80 -29.61 -12.34
CA ASN A 1121 -32.32 -29.75 -13.70
C ASN A 1121 -32.36 -28.41 -14.45
N THR A 1122 -33.50 -27.72 -14.38
CA THR A 1122 -33.69 -26.41 -15.02
C THR A 1122 -32.74 -25.37 -14.45
N ILE A 1123 -32.57 -25.32 -13.12
CA ILE A 1123 -31.64 -24.39 -12.47
C ILE A 1123 -30.19 -24.66 -12.90
N LEU A 1124 -29.75 -25.92 -12.88
CA LEU A 1124 -28.40 -26.30 -13.30
C LEU A 1124 -28.17 -26.02 -14.80
N SER A 1125 -29.19 -26.18 -15.64
CA SER A 1125 -29.12 -25.82 -17.06
C SER A 1125 -28.96 -24.32 -17.28
N ILE A 1126 -29.75 -23.49 -16.57
CA ILE A 1126 -29.61 -22.03 -16.62
C ILE A 1126 -28.22 -21.63 -16.12
N ARG A 1127 -27.74 -22.24 -15.04
CA ARG A 1127 -26.40 -21.99 -14.51
C ARG A 1127 -25.27 -22.39 -15.44
N ALA A 1128 -25.36 -23.56 -16.05
CA ALA A 1128 -24.40 -23.97 -17.06
C ALA A 1128 -24.36 -22.98 -18.24
N THR A 1129 -25.52 -22.46 -18.64
CA THR A 1129 -25.61 -21.43 -19.68
C THR A 1129 -24.96 -20.11 -19.25
N GLU A 1130 -25.20 -19.67 -18.02
CA GLU A 1130 -24.57 -18.45 -17.45
C GLU A 1130 -23.06 -18.58 -17.26
N GLU A 1131 -22.58 -19.78 -16.92
CA GLU A 1131 -21.16 -20.10 -16.77
C GLU A 1131 -20.49 -20.46 -18.10
N GLU A 1132 -21.20 -20.35 -19.23
CA GLU A 1132 -20.73 -20.72 -20.57
C GLU A 1132 -20.19 -22.18 -20.64
N ALA A 1133 -20.76 -23.08 -19.84
CA ALA A 1133 -20.42 -24.50 -19.77
C ALA A 1133 -21.41 -25.33 -20.60
N GLU A 1134 -20.92 -25.96 -21.67
CA GLU A 1134 -21.73 -26.83 -22.52
C GLU A 1134 -21.83 -28.23 -21.89
N LEU A 1135 -23.00 -28.63 -21.38
CA LEU A 1135 -23.18 -29.93 -20.72
C LEU A 1135 -23.82 -30.96 -21.66
N ALA A 1136 -23.24 -32.16 -21.75
CA ALA A 1136 -23.93 -33.30 -22.36
C ALA A 1136 -25.20 -33.66 -21.54
N PRO A 1137 -26.28 -34.16 -22.18
CA PRO A 1137 -27.53 -34.50 -21.49
C PRO A 1137 -27.32 -35.44 -20.29
N ASP A 1138 -26.46 -36.42 -20.46
CA ASP A 1138 -26.09 -37.44 -19.47
C ASP A 1138 -25.33 -36.83 -18.27
N ALA A 1139 -24.52 -35.80 -18.54
CA ALA A 1139 -23.77 -35.06 -17.52
C ALA A 1139 -24.71 -34.19 -16.69
N LEU A 1140 -25.65 -33.49 -17.33
CA LEU A 1140 -26.69 -32.71 -16.66
C LEU A 1140 -27.60 -33.61 -15.81
N ALA A 1141 -27.97 -34.80 -16.30
CA ALA A 1141 -28.74 -35.78 -15.54
C ALA A 1141 -27.99 -36.24 -14.28
N LEU A 1142 -26.68 -36.50 -14.37
CA LEU A 1142 -25.86 -36.86 -13.23
C LEU A 1142 -25.73 -35.72 -12.21
N LEU A 1143 -25.49 -34.48 -12.67
CA LEU A 1143 -25.46 -33.30 -11.80
C LEU A 1143 -26.82 -33.07 -11.10
N THR A 1144 -27.93 -33.30 -11.81
CA THR A 1144 -29.28 -33.24 -11.24
C THR A 1144 -29.43 -34.25 -10.11
N LYS A 1145 -29.02 -35.50 -10.35
CA LYS A 1145 -29.05 -36.56 -9.33
C LYS A 1145 -28.18 -36.21 -8.12
N ILE A 1146 -26.95 -35.72 -8.33
CA ILE A 1146 -26.07 -35.25 -7.25
C ILE A 1146 -26.75 -34.12 -6.45
N GLY A 1147 -27.42 -33.18 -7.13
CA GLY A 1147 -28.14 -32.08 -6.50
C GLY A 1147 -29.32 -32.54 -5.63
N GLN A 1148 -29.98 -33.64 -5.98
CA GLN A 1148 -31.05 -34.26 -5.19
C GLN A 1148 -30.52 -35.02 -3.97
N GLU A 1149 -29.42 -35.77 -4.14
CA GLU A 1149 -28.85 -36.61 -3.08
C GLU A 1149 -28.00 -35.81 -2.08
N THR A 1150 -27.52 -34.62 -2.47
CA THR A 1150 -26.65 -33.77 -1.63
C THR A 1150 -27.23 -32.36 -1.48
N SER A 1151 -26.76 -31.39 -2.28
CA SER A 1151 -27.33 -30.05 -2.35
C SER A 1151 -27.15 -29.42 -3.73
N LEU A 1152 -28.10 -28.56 -4.09
CA LEU A 1152 -28.04 -27.78 -5.34
C LEU A 1152 -26.77 -26.92 -5.43
N ARG A 1153 -26.28 -26.38 -4.30
CA ARG A 1153 -25.04 -25.59 -4.24
C ARG A 1153 -23.83 -26.44 -4.60
N TYR A 1154 -23.74 -27.66 -4.06
CA TYR A 1154 -22.64 -28.57 -4.38
C TYR A 1154 -22.68 -29.00 -5.86
N ALA A 1155 -23.86 -29.40 -6.36
CA ALA A 1155 -24.02 -29.75 -7.77
C ALA A 1155 -23.69 -28.58 -8.72
N SER A 1156 -24.10 -27.35 -8.39
CA SER A 1156 -23.76 -26.15 -9.15
C SER A 1156 -22.25 -25.90 -9.17
N ASN A 1157 -21.57 -26.01 -8.03
CA ASN A 1157 -20.11 -25.84 -7.96
C ASN A 1157 -19.35 -26.89 -8.78
N LEU A 1158 -19.92 -28.10 -8.93
CA LEU A 1158 -19.32 -29.14 -9.77
C LEU A 1158 -19.38 -28.81 -11.27
N ILE A 1159 -20.22 -27.89 -11.74
CA ILE A 1159 -20.28 -27.49 -13.16
C ILE A 1159 -18.92 -26.93 -13.59
N ALA A 1160 -18.45 -25.86 -12.95
CA ALA A 1160 -17.17 -25.23 -13.26
C ALA A 1160 -15.97 -26.20 -13.14
N VAL A 1161 -15.98 -27.06 -12.13
CA VAL A 1161 -14.92 -28.07 -11.94
C VAL A 1161 -14.94 -29.13 -13.04
N SER A 1162 -16.13 -29.62 -13.40
CA SER A 1162 -16.29 -30.60 -14.48
C SER A 1162 -15.91 -30.00 -15.83
N GLN A 1163 -16.19 -28.71 -16.05
CA GLN A 1163 -15.74 -27.96 -17.22
C GLN A 1163 -14.20 -27.92 -17.30
N GLN A 1164 -13.49 -27.66 -16.20
CA GLN A 1164 -12.02 -27.69 -16.21
C GLN A 1164 -11.47 -29.09 -16.53
N ILE A 1165 -12.13 -30.16 -16.06
CA ILE A 1165 -11.76 -31.54 -16.38
C ILE A 1165 -11.98 -31.83 -17.88
N ALA A 1166 -13.11 -31.38 -18.45
CA ALA A 1166 -13.41 -31.49 -19.87
C ALA A 1166 -12.39 -30.72 -20.74
N VAL A 1167 -12.06 -29.48 -20.35
CA VAL A 1167 -11.04 -28.65 -21.02
C VAL A 1167 -9.66 -29.32 -20.99
N LYS A 1168 -9.28 -29.98 -19.89
CA LYS A 1168 -8.04 -30.76 -19.80
C LYS A 1168 -8.03 -31.96 -20.76
N ARG A 1169 -9.18 -32.56 -21.03
CA ARG A 1169 -9.37 -33.60 -22.06
C ARG A 1169 -9.41 -33.02 -23.48
N ARG A 1170 -9.34 -31.70 -23.64
CA ARG A 1170 -9.52 -30.95 -24.90
C ARG A 1170 -10.94 -31.09 -25.49
N SER A 1171 -11.94 -31.25 -24.62
CA SER A 1171 -13.36 -31.20 -24.98
C SER A 1171 -13.96 -29.84 -24.59
N SER A 1172 -14.80 -29.27 -25.44
CA SER A 1172 -15.61 -28.08 -25.13
C SER A 1172 -16.88 -28.43 -24.34
N THR A 1173 -17.33 -29.68 -24.44
CA THR A 1173 -18.53 -30.20 -23.80
C THR A 1173 -18.17 -31.07 -22.60
N VAL A 1174 -18.82 -30.83 -21.46
CA VAL A 1174 -18.71 -31.65 -20.25
C VAL A 1174 -19.47 -32.95 -20.46
N GLU A 1175 -18.74 -34.05 -20.43
CA GLU A 1175 -19.32 -35.39 -20.51
C GLU A 1175 -19.50 -36.00 -19.12
N LEU A 1176 -20.30 -37.07 -19.05
CA LEU A 1176 -20.60 -37.78 -17.80
C LEU A 1176 -19.34 -38.25 -17.06
N THR A 1177 -18.27 -38.60 -17.77
CA THR A 1177 -16.98 -38.98 -17.16
C THR A 1177 -16.31 -37.83 -16.43
N ASP A 1178 -16.50 -36.59 -16.91
CA ASP A 1178 -15.89 -35.40 -16.34
C ASP A 1178 -16.56 -35.07 -15.00
N VAL A 1179 -17.90 -35.16 -14.95
CA VAL A 1179 -18.70 -35.01 -13.72
C VAL A 1179 -18.36 -36.10 -12.69
N LYS A 1180 -18.25 -37.37 -13.12
CA LYS A 1180 -17.82 -38.46 -12.22
C LYS A 1180 -16.45 -38.21 -11.62
N ARG A 1181 -15.52 -37.69 -12.42
CA ARG A 1181 -14.17 -37.39 -11.96
C ARG A 1181 -14.15 -36.21 -11.00
N ALA A 1182 -14.95 -35.17 -11.26
CA ALA A 1182 -15.14 -34.06 -10.33
C ALA A 1182 -15.71 -34.58 -9.00
N TYR A 1183 -16.76 -35.39 -9.05
CA TYR A 1183 -17.38 -35.97 -7.86
C TYR A 1183 -16.42 -36.84 -7.03
N MET A 1184 -15.48 -37.57 -7.66
CA MET A 1184 -14.46 -38.35 -6.94
C MET A 1184 -13.38 -37.49 -6.27
N LEU A 1185 -13.06 -36.32 -6.83
CA LEU A 1185 -11.99 -35.45 -6.33
C LEU A 1185 -12.47 -34.48 -5.24
N PHE A 1186 -13.75 -34.13 -5.23
CA PHE A 1186 -14.31 -33.13 -4.34
C PHE A 1186 -15.42 -33.75 -3.49
N LEU A 1187 -15.42 -33.50 -2.19
CA LEU A 1187 -16.41 -34.03 -1.26
C LEU A 1187 -17.55 -33.00 -1.05
N ASP A 1188 -18.77 -33.50 -0.90
CA ASP A 1188 -19.88 -32.71 -0.32
C ASP A 1188 -19.82 -32.79 1.22
N SER A 1189 -20.73 -32.07 1.89
CA SER A 1189 -20.76 -31.98 3.35
C SER A 1189 -20.80 -33.35 4.02
N ASP A 1190 -21.65 -34.26 3.56
CA ASP A 1190 -21.89 -35.54 4.24
C ASP A 1190 -20.71 -36.48 4.03
N ARG A 1191 -20.19 -36.56 2.79
CA ARG A 1191 -18.95 -37.32 2.52
C ARG A 1191 -17.73 -36.73 3.21
N SER A 1192 -17.67 -35.42 3.39
CA SER A 1192 -16.58 -34.77 4.13
C SER A 1192 -16.63 -35.11 5.62
N VAL A 1193 -17.82 -35.14 6.23
CA VAL A 1193 -17.98 -35.57 7.63
C VAL A 1193 -17.57 -37.03 7.76
N GLN A 1194 -18.05 -37.92 6.89
CA GLN A 1194 -17.67 -39.33 6.90
C GLN A 1194 -16.16 -39.54 6.73
N TYR A 1195 -15.53 -38.78 5.83
CA TYR A 1195 -14.07 -38.84 5.64
C TYR A 1195 -13.33 -38.41 6.92
N VAL A 1196 -13.75 -37.31 7.56
CA VAL A 1196 -13.13 -36.87 8.82
C VAL A 1196 -13.37 -37.87 9.95
N GLU A 1197 -14.54 -38.50 10.02
CA GLU A 1197 -14.85 -39.56 10.99
C GLU A 1197 -13.98 -40.81 10.78
N GLU A 1198 -13.83 -41.25 9.52
CA GLU A 1198 -13.02 -42.41 9.14
C GLU A 1198 -11.54 -42.21 9.47
N PHE A 1199 -11.03 -41.00 9.25
CA PHE A 1199 -9.64 -40.63 9.50
C PHE A 1199 -9.44 -39.87 10.83
N SER A 1200 -10.43 -39.87 11.72
CA SER A 1200 -10.44 -39.09 12.97
C SER A 1200 -9.18 -39.33 13.81
N SER A 1201 -8.75 -40.58 13.94
CA SER A 1201 -7.50 -40.97 14.65
C SER A 1201 -6.21 -40.39 14.08
N GLN A 1202 -6.22 -39.84 12.86
CA GLN A 1202 -5.08 -39.19 12.21
C GLN A 1202 -5.14 -37.66 12.31
N TYR A 1203 -6.26 -37.11 12.77
CA TYR A 1203 -6.45 -35.67 13.00
C TYR A 1203 -6.21 -35.32 14.47
N LEU A 1204 -5.62 -34.15 14.70
CA LEU A 1204 -5.39 -33.59 16.02
C LEU A 1204 -6.53 -32.63 16.38
N ASP A 1205 -6.93 -32.62 17.64
CA ASP A 1205 -7.84 -31.62 18.20
C ASP A 1205 -7.12 -30.31 18.54
N ASP A 1206 -7.87 -29.32 19.03
CA ASP A 1206 -7.36 -27.99 19.42
C ASP A 1206 -6.31 -28.04 20.55
N ASN A 1207 -6.13 -29.19 21.22
CA ASN A 1207 -5.14 -29.41 22.27
C ASN A 1207 -3.92 -30.22 21.76
N GLY A 1208 -3.86 -30.54 20.47
CA GLY A 1208 -2.79 -31.33 19.87
C GLY A 1208 -2.87 -32.82 20.20
N VAL A 1209 -4.05 -33.33 20.58
CA VAL A 1209 -4.29 -34.74 20.88
C VAL A 1209 -5.04 -35.38 19.72
N ALA A 1210 -4.60 -36.57 19.27
CA ALA A 1210 -5.32 -37.31 18.25
C ALA A 1210 -6.71 -37.74 18.75
N PHE A 1211 -7.75 -37.62 17.92
CA PHE A 1211 -9.11 -38.05 18.30
C PHE A 1211 -9.09 -39.56 18.64
N THR A 1212 -9.28 -39.88 19.92
CA THR A 1212 -9.10 -41.26 20.43
C THR A 1212 -10.41 -42.01 20.66
N GLU A 1213 -11.57 -41.39 20.48
CA GLU A 1213 -12.86 -42.08 20.58
C GLU A 1213 -13.78 -41.68 19.42
N LYS A 1214 -14.49 -42.69 18.88
CA LYS A 1214 -15.56 -42.50 17.90
C LYS A 1214 -16.54 -41.46 18.47
N MET A 1215 -16.83 -40.42 17.69
CA MET A 1215 -17.96 -39.53 17.97
C MET A 1215 -19.22 -40.38 18.14
N GLU A 1216 -19.72 -40.51 19.37
CA GLU A 1216 -21.10 -40.92 19.58
C GLU A 1216 -21.98 -39.78 19.06
N THR A 1217 -22.77 -40.09 18.04
CA THR A 1217 -23.75 -39.19 17.44
C THR A 1217 -24.92 -38.96 18.40
N ASP A 1218 -25.12 -37.71 18.82
CA ASP A 1218 -26.32 -37.22 19.52
C ASP A 1218 -27.01 -36.11 18.69
#